data_AF-A0A968YWQ7-F1
#
_entry.id   AF-A0A968YWQ7-F1
#
_cell.length_a   1.000
_cell.length_b   1.000
_cell.length_c   1.000
_cell.angle_alpha   90.00
_cell.angle_beta   90.00
_cell.angle_gamma   90.00
#
_symmetry.space_group_name_H-M   'P 1'
#
loop_
_entity.id
_entity.type
_entity.pdbx_description
1 polymer ?
#
loop_
_entity_poly.entity_id
_entity_poly.type
_entity_poly.pdbx_seq_one_letter_code
_entity_poly.pdbx_strand_id
1 'polypeptide(L)'
;MRISLNWLRELVALDGSAQELAERLTLAGFEVEDIEDRSTWADGVVVGKVLVRDKHPNADKLSVCQVDIGQDEPSTIVCGAPNVQAGLFVPVATLGTYLPNVDLKIKPAKLRGVPSAGMICSLSELGLTKDSEGIHVFDPKQQSFKVGDDVRPLLGLDDAILDLSSTANRADALSMVGIAREVAALHGTSQINLPKIPNLKIPTKGPAIAIEVNDAQACPAYIATRLDGIKVAPSPEWLKRHLEAAGTRPINNVVDITNYILLEWGQPLHAFDADALSAVAGGSSLTLGVRFAKTGETLKTLDGQARSLSPQNLLITANEHPIALAGVMGGEETEVRETTTSIVLEAALFSSIGVRRSARAQGLRSEASTRYERGVNETQLDLACRHAVALLQELVGGKLVAQNIADSRTPQQRSIELRLSRVNQLLGPLEGPDDDESLEELTGEQVTQLLESLGFIPTPTDKSDVWNVEVPPHRHRDIEREIDLIEEVARLHGYDKFCDTLPSKTEPGYPCADDVIIRQIREAFRANGLTESIHYTWTKPGEDNSHQIQVSNPLLVEFSALRTEMLTGLLTAFQYNLEQGNGPLNGFEIGRIFWKEEDGLAESHALAGIVSGKPLQGKWLTAKKDTTLSWFEAKGILEGVFQRLDIAVEYQPDRQDTRLHPGRTASLWIEGERLGRFGQIHPQLRQERDLPEDVYGFELDLEVLVSAIDKARSHSSGFKPFSLFPASDRDLAFFVETHISVTELERVMRKAATTSNGSLLSSIELFDEYRGEHVPAGQRSLAFRLVYRAGDRTLTDDEVNPVHQKVRDALEDRFRVSLRS
;
A
#
# COMPACT_ATOMS: atom_id res chain seq x y z
N MET A 1 8.75 -4.77 14.70
CA MET A 1 9.45 -5.75 15.57
C MET A 1 10.03 -4.92 16.68
N ARG A 2 9.60 -5.18 17.91
CA ARG A 2 9.94 -4.31 19.04
C ARG A 2 11.24 -4.76 19.69
N ILE A 3 12.21 -3.85 19.76
CA ILE A 3 13.56 -4.11 20.25
C ILE A 3 13.81 -3.25 21.48
N SER A 4 13.92 -3.90 22.63
CA SER A 4 14.40 -3.28 23.88
C SER A 4 15.88 -2.90 23.73
N LEU A 5 16.21 -1.63 23.99
CA LEU A 5 17.59 -1.16 23.95
C LEU A 5 18.42 -1.78 25.08
N ASN A 6 17.83 -1.96 26.26
CA ASN A 6 18.51 -2.62 27.38
C ASN A 6 18.83 -4.08 27.06
N TRP A 7 17.89 -4.84 26.48
CA TRP A 7 18.17 -6.20 26.05
C TRP A 7 19.25 -6.25 24.96
N LEU A 8 19.20 -5.32 24.00
CA LEU A 8 20.22 -5.23 22.96
C LEU A 8 21.62 -4.96 23.54
N ARG A 9 21.72 -4.12 24.57
CA ARG A 9 22.97 -3.83 25.30
C ARG A 9 23.57 -5.03 26.03
N GLU A 10 22.76 -6.04 26.37
CA GLU A 10 23.27 -7.29 26.94
C GLU A 10 24.03 -8.11 25.88
N LEU A 11 23.62 -8.01 24.62
CA LEU A 11 24.20 -8.74 23.49
C LEU A 11 25.36 -8.00 22.83
N VAL A 12 25.30 -6.67 22.74
CA VAL A 12 26.33 -5.85 22.09
C VAL A 12 26.64 -4.65 22.97
N ALA A 13 27.92 -4.32 23.12
CA ALA A 13 28.31 -3.09 23.80
C ALA A 13 27.93 -1.89 22.92
N LEU A 14 26.99 -1.07 23.39
CA LEU A 14 26.47 0.07 22.66
C LEU A 14 26.65 1.36 23.45
N ASP A 15 27.26 2.33 22.80
CA ASP A 15 27.31 3.73 23.24
C ASP A 15 26.36 4.54 22.37
N GLY A 16 25.70 5.54 22.97
CA GLY A 16 24.78 6.44 22.27
C GLY A 16 23.33 6.35 22.75
N SER A 17 22.53 7.29 22.26
CA SER A 17 21.10 7.40 22.53
C SER A 17 20.26 6.47 21.65
N ALA A 18 19.01 6.21 22.06
CA ALA A 18 18.05 5.46 21.25
C ALA A 18 17.83 6.10 19.86
N GLN A 19 17.86 7.43 19.80
CA GLN A 19 17.68 8.20 18.56
C GLN A 19 18.83 7.97 17.57
N GLU A 20 20.08 8.07 18.04
CA GLU A 20 21.26 7.87 17.19
C GLU A 20 21.30 6.43 16.63
N LEU A 21 20.92 5.45 17.44
CA LEU A 21 20.84 4.06 16.99
C LEU A 21 19.73 3.87 15.96
N ALA A 22 18.56 4.48 16.17
CA ALA A 22 17.43 4.39 15.26
C ALA A 22 17.75 5.00 13.88
N GLU A 23 18.45 6.13 13.84
CA GLU A 23 18.91 6.76 12.61
C GLU A 23 19.89 5.85 11.84
N ARG A 24 20.87 5.28 12.54
CA ARG A 24 21.84 4.35 11.94
C ARG A 24 21.18 3.08 11.40
N LEU A 25 20.25 2.48 12.16
CA LEU A 25 19.49 1.32 11.73
C LEU A 25 18.66 1.62 10.48
N THR A 26 18.00 2.79 10.46
CA THR A 26 17.16 3.22 9.32
C THR A 26 18.00 3.40 8.05
N LEU A 27 19.14 4.08 8.15
CA LEU A 27 20.08 4.23 7.02
C LEU A 27 20.65 2.88 6.56
N ALA A 28 20.76 1.91 7.46
CA ALA A 28 21.20 0.56 7.18
C ALA A 28 20.09 -0.38 6.68
N GLY A 29 18.89 0.12 6.38
CA GLY A 29 17.77 -0.64 5.83
C GLY A 29 16.81 -1.26 6.86
N PHE A 30 16.93 -0.90 8.13
CA PHE A 30 16.00 -1.26 9.21
C PHE A 30 15.27 -0.02 9.72
N GLU A 31 14.22 0.36 9.01
CA GLU A 31 13.42 1.53 9.35
C GLU A 31 12.84 1.40 10.75
N VAL A 32 13.15 2.36 11.62
CA VAL A 32 12.54 2.50 12.94
C VAL A 32 11.32 3.41 12.79
N GLU A 33 10.13 2.83 12.91
CA GLU A 33 8.86 3.55 12.74
C GLU A 33 8.52 4.41 13.98
N ASP A 34 8.89 3.94 15.18
CA ASP A 34 8.61 4.63 16.44
C ASP A 34 9.65 4.30 17.52
N ILE A 35 9.81 5.22 18.48
CA ILE A 35 10.66 5.06 19.67
C ILE A 35 9.80 5.32 20.92
N GLU A 36 9.51 4.25 21.67
CA GLU A 36 8.81 4.34 22.95
C GLU A 36 9.83 4.52 24.08
N ASP A 37 10.05 5.77 24.51
CA ASP A 37 10.88 6.09 25.68
C ASP A 37 10.07 5.99 26.98
N ARG A 38 10.28 4.90 27.72
CA ARG A 38 9.61 4.63 29.00
C ARG A 38 10.22 5.40 30.17
N SER A 39 11.43 5.95 30.02
CA SER A 39 12.20 6.57 31.11
C SER A 39 11.54 7.82 31.68
N THR A 40 10.66 8.43 30.89
CA THR A 40 9.88 9.62 31.23
C THR A 40 8.60 9.30 32.01
N TRP A 41 8.14 8.04 32.05
CA TRP A 41 6.81 7.69 32.57
C TRP A 41 6.72 7.74 34.10
N ALA A 42 7.85 7.54 34.78
CA ALA A 42 7.94 7.51 36.24
C ALA A 42 9.11 8.34 36.78
N ASP A 43 9.50 9.40 36.07
CA ASP A 43 10.59 10.28 36.50
C ASP A 43 10.25 11.01 37.81
N GLY A 44 10.96 10.69 38.89
CA GLY A 44 10.69 11.18 40.25
C GLY A 44 9.77 10.29 41.10
N VAL A 45 9.48 9.07 40.66
CA VAL A 45 8.83 8.03 41.47
C VAL A 45 9.89 7.19 42.19
N VAL A 46 9.76 7.04 43.50
CA VAL A 46 10.75 6.33 44.35
C VAL A 46 10.12 5.18 45.12
N VAL A 47 10.94 4.23 45.57
CA VAL A 47 10.51 3.16 46.46
C VAL A 47 10.22 3.74 47.84
N GLY A 48 8.97 3.66 48.29
CA GLY A 48 8.55 4.04 49.63
C GLY A 48 8.19 2.83 50.50
N LYS A 49 8.35 2.95 51.82
CA LYS A 49 7.88 1.97 52.80
C LYS A 49 6.74 2.54 53.62
N VAL A 50 5.58 1.89 53.57
CA VAL A 50 4.43 2.28 54.40
C VAL A 50 4.72 1.92 55.86
N LEU A 51 4.94 2.91 56.72
CA LEU A 51 5.23 2.70 58.15
C LEU A 51 3.94 2.47 58.95
N VAL A 52 2.94 3.32 58.71
CA VAL A 52 1.65 3.32 59.43
C VAL A 52 0.53 3.53 58.43
N ARG A 53 -0.61 2.88 58.66
CA ARG A 53 -1.85 3.07 57.92
C ARG A 53 -3.01 3.27 58.91
N ASP A 54 -3.52 4.49 58.98
CA ASP A 54 -4.68 4.85 59.78
C ASP A 54 -5.92 5.06 58.92
N LYS A 55 -7.11 4.84 59.48
CA LYS A 55 -8.38 5.15 58.80
C LYS A 55 -8.53 6.66 58.65
N HIS A 56 -8.92 7.13 57.47
CA HIS A 56 -9.12 8.56 57.26
C HIS A 56 -10.30 9.10 58.10
N PRO A 57 -10.13 10.20 58.85
CA PRO A 57 -11.11 10.69 59.83
C PRO A 57 -12.45 11.11 59.19
N ASN A 58 -12.39 11.58 57.94
CA ASN A 58 -13.54 12.12 57.21
C ASN A 58 -13.93 11.33 55.94
N ALA A 59 -13.43 10.10 55.75
CA ALA A 59 -13.72 9.31 54.54
C ALA A 59 -13.53 7.80 54.77
N ASP A 60 -14.58 6.99 54.56
CA ASP A 60 -14.53 5.55 54.83
C ASP A 60 -13.65 4.74 53.87
N LYS A 61 -13.47 5.22 52.64
CA LYS A 61 -12.70 4.54 51.58
C LYS A 61 -11.24 4.99 51.48
N LEU A 62 -10.79 5.92 52.33
CA LEU A 62 -9.42 6.45 52.29
C LEU A 62 -8.65 6.03 53.55
N SER A 63 -7.34 5.84 53.38
CA SER A 63 -6.40 5.60 54.46
C SER A 63 -5.36 6.73 54.49
N VAL A 64 -4.95 7.14 55.68
CA VAL A 64 -3.83 8.08 55.87
C VAL A 64 -2.60 7.27 56.17
N CYS A 65 -1.60 7.33 55.30
CA CYS A 65 -0.39 6.54 55.40
C CYS A 65 0.80 7.43 55.77
N GLN A 66 1.63 7.00 56.70
CA GLN A 66 2.98 7.56 56.90
C GLN A 66 3.95 6.70 56.09
N VAL A 67 4.62 7.30 55.11
CA VAL A 67 5.44 6.59 54.14
C VAL A 67 6.86 7.13 54.20
N ASP A 68 7.81 6.26 54.52
CA ASP A 68 9.23 6.56 54.40
C ASP A 68 9.63 6.50 52.93
N ILE A 69 10.21 7.58 52.41
CA ILE A 69 10.69 7.70 51.03
C ILE A 69 12.19 8.01 50.98
N GLY A 70 12.93 7.77 52.08
CA GLY A 70 14.37 8.02 52.17
C GLY A 70 14.73 9.45 52.54
N GLN A 71 13.77 10.22 53.07
CA GLN A 71 13.96 11.58 53.60
C GLN A 71 14.06 11.56 55.14
N ASP A 72 14.50 12.67 55.75
CA ASP A 72 14.66 12.79 57.20
C ASP A 72 13.35 12.57 57.98
N GLU A 73 12.21 12.94 57.39
CA GLU A 73 10.86 12.75 57.97
C GLU A 73 9.95 11.94 57.01
N PRO A 74 9.11 11.02 57.52
CA PRO A 74 8.12 10.30 56.71
C PRO A 74 7.09 11.25 56.06
N SER A 75 6.72 10.97 54.82
CA SER A 75 5.69 11.73 54.11
C SER A 75 4.30 11.23 54.47
N THR A 76 3.38 12.14 54.75
CA THR A 76 1.96 11.82 54.93
C THR A 76 1.28 11.74 53.57
N ILE A 77 0.78 10.56 53.18
CA ILE A 77 0.14 10.31 51.89
C ILE A 77 -1.23 9.65 52.11
N VAL A 78 -2.27 10.23 51.52
CA VAL A 78 -3.63 9.67 51.57
C VAL A 78 -3.80 8.69 50.39
N CYS A 79 -4.14 7.43 50.68
CA CYS A 79 -4.29 6.37 49.68
C CYS A 79 -5.67 5.72 49.78
N GLY A 80 -6.32 5.52 48.63
CA GLY A 80 -7.63 4.88 48.51
C GLY A 80 -7.58 3.40 48.11
N ALA A 81 -6.39 2.85 47.82
CA ALA A 81 -6.27 1.49 47.33
C ALA A 81 -6.60 0.46 48.44
N PRO A 82 -7.40 -0.57 48.14
CA PRO A 82 -7.87 -1.52 49.15
C PRO A 82 -6.74 -2.38 49.74
N ASN A 83 -5.67 -2.58 48.97
CA ASN A 83 -4.52 -3.41 49.31
C ASN A 83 -3.40 -2.66 50.07
N VAL A 84 -3.51 -1.36 50.36
CA VAL A 84 -2.49 -0.63 51.12
C VAL A 84 -2.44 -1.10 52.59
N GLN A 85 -1.25 -1.44 53.08
CA GLN A 85 -1.00 -1.91 54.45
C GLN A 85 0.36 -1.42 54.97
N ALA A 86 0.50 -1.34 56.30
CA ALA A 86 1.79 -1.07 56.92
C ALA A 86 2.77 -2.23 56.65
N GLY A 87 4.04 -1.90 56.42
CA GLY A 87 5.11 -2.83 56.09
C GLY A 87 5.34 -3.06 54.59
N LEU A 88 4.45 -2.56 53.71
CA LEU A 88 4.59 -2.73 52.26
C LEU A 88 5.62 -1.77 51.67
N PHE A 89 6.35 -2.23 50.65
CA PHE A 89 7.20 -1.43 49.78
C PHE A 89 6.44 -1.11 48.49
N VAL A 90 6.32 0.17 48.15
CA VAL A 90 5.37 0.65 47.12
C VAL A 90 6.01 1.77 46.29
N PRO A 91 5.62 1.97 45.02
CA PRO A 91 6.09 3.11 44.24
C PRO A 91 5.39 4.39 44.70
N VAL A 92 6.16 5.45 44.95
CA VAL A 92 5.66 6.73 45.46
C VAL A 92 6.08 7.86 44.53
N ALA A 93 5.11 8.50 43.88
CA ALA A 93 5.34 9.73 43.13
C ALA A 93 5.51 10.89 44.12
N THR A 94 6.69 11.51 44.09
CA THR A 94 7.05 12.60 45.00
C THR A 94 6.49 13.94 44.54
N LEU A 95 6.56 14.96 45.39
CA LEU A 95 6.08 16.29 45.03
C LEU A 95 6.88 16.85 43.83
N GLY A 96 6.18 17.33 42.80
CA GLY A 96 6.79 17.85 41.58
C GLY A 96 6.85 16.85 40.43
N THR A 97 6.75 15.54 40.72
CA THR A 97 6.67 14.46 39.72
C THR A 97 5.49 14.67 38.79
N TYR A 98 5.70 14.42 37.50
CA TYR A 98 4.66 14.41 36.49
C TYR A 98 4.45 12.98 36.00
N LEU A 99 3.22 12.48 36.08
CA LEU A 99 2.82 11.17 35.60
C LEU A 99 2.07 11.35 34.26
N PRO A 100 2.72 11.09 33.11
CA PRO A 100 2.15 11.40 31.80
C PRO A 100 0.92 10.54 31.47
N ASN A 101 0.87 9.29 31.91
CA ASN A 101 -0.23 8.38 31.58
C ASN A 101 -1.59 8.82 32.15
N VAL A 102 -1.58 9.54 33.28
CA VAL A 102 -2.79 10.09 33.93
C VAL A 102 -2.86 11.61 33.83
N ASP A 103 -1.96 12.23 33.06
CA ASP A 103 -1.80 13.68 32.92
C ASP A 103 -1.85 14.43 34.28
N LEU A 104 -1.04 13.96 35.24
CA LEU A 104 -1.09 14.45 36.62
C LEU A 104 0.28 14.90 37.13
N LYS A 105 0.38 16.19 37.48
CA LYS A 105 1.53 16.71 38.24
C LYS A 105 1.24 16.67 39.75
N ILE A 106 2.07 15.93 40.48
CA ILE A 106 1.94 15.77 41.93
C ILE A 106 2.25 17.10 42.63
N LYS A 107 1.27 17.62 43.36
CA LYS A 107 1.35 18.85 44.14
C LYS A 107 0.83 18.60 45.55
N PRO A 108 1.23 19.41 46.54
CA PRO A 108 0.66 19.33 47.89
C PRO A 108 -0.85 19.52 47.84
N ALA A 109 -1.60 18.56 48.36
CA ALA A 109 -3.06 18.59 48.35
C ALA A 109 -3.62 18.33 49.75
N LYS A 110 -4.85 18.77 50.01
CA LYS A 110 -5.63 18.36 51.18
C LYS A 110 -6.81 17.52 50.72
N LEU A 111 -6.73 16.21 50.92
CA LEU A 111 -7.81 15.29 50.60
C LEU A 111 -8.73 15.18 51.82
N ARG A 112 -9.96 15.69 51.71
CA ARG A 112 -10.97 15.66 52.79
C ARG A 112 -10.47 16.20 54.14
N GLY A 113 -9.61 17.22 54.08
CA GLY A 113 -9.05 17.93 55.24
C GLY A 113 -7.69 17.44 55.72
N VAL A 114 -7.21 16.28 55.26
CA VAL A 114 -5.88 15.73 55.62
C VAL A 114 -4.87 16.08 54.53
N PRO A 115 -3.67 16.60 54.88
CA PRO A 115 -2.61 16.86 53.90
C PRO A 115 -2.08 15.56 53.28
N SER A 116 -1.80 15.58 51.99
CA SER A 116 -1.16 14.51 51.22
C SER A 116 0.02 15.10 50.44
N ALA A 117 1.23 14.60 50.71
CA ALA A 117 2.49 15.07 50.16
C ALA A 117 3.13 14.04 49.23
N GLY A 118 2.32 13.52 48.30
CA GLY A 118 2.71 12.48 47.34
C GLY A 118 1.52 11.62 46.92
N MET A 119 1.81 10.60 46.13
CA MET A 119 0.85 9.60 45.67
C MET A 119 1.50 8.21 45.64
N ILE A 120 0.84 7.20 46.21
CA ILE A 120 1.26 5.80 46.06
C ILE A 120 0.65 5.26 44.77
N CYS A 121 1.48 4.75 43.85
CA CYS A 121 1.06 4.43 42.49
C CYS A 121 0.71 2.94 42.30
N SER A 122 -0.22 2.71 41.38
CA SER A 122 -0.52 1.44 40.72
C SER A 122 0.30 1.27 39.44
N LEU A 123 0.34 0.06 38.88
CA LEU A 123 0.99 -0.17 37.58
C LEU A 123 0.27 0.55 36.44
N SER A 124 -1.05 0.73 36.55
CA SER A 124 -1.83 1.50 35.56
C SER A 124 -1.48 2.99 35.58
N GLU A 125 -1.29 3.59 36.75
CA GLU A 125 -0.92 5.01 36.83
C GLU A 125 0.50 5.27 36.28
N LEU A 126 1.37 4.26 36.31
CA LEU A 126 2.72 4.30 35.74
C LEU A 126 2.79 3.90 34.25
N GLY A 127 1.66 3.57 33.62
CA GLY A 127 1.57 3.26 32.18
C GLY A 127 1.88 1.80 31.79
N LEU A 128 2.14 0.91 32.75
CA LEU A 128 2.52 -0.49 32.47
C LEU A 128 1.31 -1.41 32.18
N THR A 129 0.13 -1.05 32.67
CA THR A 129 -1.10 -1.84 32.47
C THR A 129 -2.29 -0.93 32.20
N LYS A 130 -3.34 -1.43 31.52
CA LYS A 130 -4.56 -0.63 31.30
C LYS A 130 -5.37 -0.42 32.58
N ASP A 131 -5.48 -1.47 33.39
CA ASP A 131 -6.20 -1.47 34.66
C ASP A 131 -5.37 -2.19 35.74
N SER A 132 -5.52 -1.75 36.98
CA SER A 132 -4.92 -2.38 38.17
C SER A 132 -5.95 -2.47 39.31
N GLU A 133 -6.00 -3.60 40.02
CA GLU A 133 -6.92 -3.78 41.16
C GLU A 133 -6.48 -3.01 42.42
N GLY A 134 -5.27 -2.46 42.43
CA GLY A 134 -4.71 -1.71 43.56
C GLY A 134 -3.29 -1.19 43.29
N ILE A 135 -2.60 -0.77 44.35
CA ILE A 135 -1.22 -0.28 44.26
C ILE A 135 -0.24 -1.41 43.98
N HIS A 136 0.89 -1.08 43.35
CA HIS A 136 1.98 -2.05 43.18
C HIS A 136 2.71 -2.27 44.50
N VAL A 137 3.15 -3.50 44.74
CA VAL A 137 3.89 -3.89 45.95
C VAL A 137 5.15 -4.62 45.54
N PHE A 138 6.30 -4.08 45.93
CA PHE A 138 7.60 -4.71 45.72
C PHE A 138 7.86 -5.80 46.78
N ASP A 139 8.29 -6.98 46.33
CA ASP A 139 8.73 -8.06 47.22
C ASP A 139 10.26 -8.02 47.40
N PRO A 140 10.76 -7.66 48.60
CA PRO A 140 12.20 -7.59 48.84
C PRO A 140 12.91 -8.96 48.77
N LYS A 141 12.17 -10.07 48.70
CA LYS A 141 12.74 -11.41 48.44
C LYS A 141 13.00 -11.67 46.97
N GLN A 142 12.33 -10.95 46.07
CA GLN A 142 12.42 -11.14 44.62
C GLN A 142 13.33 -10.11 43.96
N GLN A 143 13.44 -8.92 44.54
CA GLN A 143 14.26 -7.83 44.01
C GLN A 143 15.01 -7.12 45.13
N SER A 144 16.22 -6.65 44.83
CA SER A 144 17.04 -5.89 45.76
C SER A 144 16.84 -4.40 45.52
N PHE A 145 16.39 -3.68 46.54
CA PHE A 145 16.18 -2.21 46.52
C PHE A 145 16.28 -1.64 47.93
N LYS A 146 16.46 -0.33 48.03
CA LYS A 146 16.41 0.46 49.26
C LYS A 146 15.27 1.48 49.16
N VAL A 147 14.79 1.91 50.32
CA VAL A 147 13.81 3.01 50.39
C VAL A 147 14.48 4.27 49.85
N GLY A 148 13.80 4.97 48.95
CA GLY A 148 14.31 6.15 48.23
C GLY A 148 14.95 5.84 46.88
N ASP A 149 15.17 4.56 46.52
CA ASP A 149 15.67 4.20 45.20
C ASP A 149 14.65 4.54 44.11
N ASP A 150 15.14 4.84 42.90
CA ASP A 150 14.31 5.05 41.72
C ASP A 150 13.56 3.77 41.34
N VAL A 151 12.26 3.87 41.05
CA VAL A 151 11.44 2.71 40.67
C VAL A 151 11.64 2.31 39.21
N ARG A 152 12.17 3.18 38.34
CA ARG A 152 12.23 2.91 36.90
C ARG A 152 12.99 1.62 36.57
N PRO A 153 14.22 1.39 37.10
CA PRO A 153 14.93 0.12 36.88
C PRO A 153 14.22 -1.09 37.48
N LEU A 154 13.49 -0.89 38.57
CA LEU A 154 12.73 -1.94 39.24
C LEU A 154 11.48 -2.34 38.46
N LEU A 155 10.98 -1.50 37.56
CA LEU A 155 9.77 -1.74 36.77
C LEU A 155 10.06 -1.88 35.26
N GLY A 156 11.34 -1.82 34.84
CA GLY A 156 11.71 -1.84 33.42
C GLY A 156 11.23 -0.60 32.65
N LEU A 157 11.08 0.52 33.36
CA LEU A 157 10.74 1.82 32.77
C LEU A 157 12.00 2.59 32.38
N ASP A 158 13.20 2.12 32.70
CA ASP A 158 14.48 2.72 32.29
C ASP A 158 14.96 2.21 30.92
N ASP A 159 14.03 1.97 30.01
CA ASP A 159 14.29 1.41 28.68
C ASP A 159 13.67 2.26 27.56
N ALA A 160 14.28 2.16 26.39
CA ALA A 160 13.75 2.70 25.14
C ALA A 160 13.49 1.55 24.18
N ILE A 161 12.30 1.50 23.60
CA ILE A 161 11.92 0.43 22.69
C ILE A 161 11.81 0.99 21.28
N LEU A 162 12.58 0.40 20.38
CA LEU A 162 12.56 0.71 18.97
C LEU A 162 11.55 -0.22 18.28
N ASP A 163 10.59 0.32 17.53
CA ASP A 163 9.73 -0.50 16.66
C ASP A 163 10.28 -0.51 15.23
N LEU A 164 10.91 -1.63 14.87
CA LEU A 164 11.57 -1.81 13.58
C LEU A 164 10.62 -2.43 12.56
N SER A 165 10.48 -1.80 11.40
CA SER A 165 9.97 -2.43 10.20
C SER A 165 11.12 -3.20 9.52
N SER A 166 10.86 -4.44 9.11
CA SER A 166 11.83 -5.26 8.38
C SER A 166 11.23 -5.67 7.04
N THR A 167 12.01 -5.48 5.99
CA THR A 167 11.73 -5.90 4.63
C THR A 167 11.71 -7.44 4.51
N ALA A 168 11.11 -7.96 3.45
CA ALA A 168 10.88 -9.40 3.31
C ALA A 168 12.18 -10.24 3.21
N ASN A 169 13.27 -9.67 2.70
CA ASN A 169 14.58 -10.33 2.61
C ASN A 169 15.29 -10.43 3.98
N ARG A 170 15.00 -9.52 4.92
CA ARG A 170 15.68 -9.44 6.23
C ARG A 170 14.95 -10.24 7.31
N ALA A 171 14.79 -11.54 7.08
CA ALA A 171 14.11 -12.42 8.04
C ALA A 171 14.94 -12.63 9.33
N ASP A 172 16.26 -12.51 9.24
CA ASP A 172 17.21 -12.51 10.35
C ASP A 172 16.90 -11.41 11.37
N ALA A 173 16.47 -10.23 10.91
CA ALA A 173 16.09 -9.08 11.72
C ALA A 173 14.77 -9.23 12.50
N LEU A 174 14.06 -10.37 12.36
CA LEU A 174 12.91 -10.72 13.21
C LEU A 174 13.32 -11.36 14.54
N SER A 175 14.55 -11.11 14.98
CA SER A 175 15.12 -11.63 16.23
C SER A 175 16.08 -10.65 16.87
N MET A 176 16.19 -10.69 18.20
CA MET A 176 17.12 -9.86 18.96
C MET A 176 18.58 -10.18 18.60
N VAL A 177 18.92 -11.46 18.42
CA VAL A 177 20.27 -11.87 17.98
C VAL A 177 20.59 -11.39 16.56
N GLY A 178 19.61 -11.38 15.65
CA GLY A 178 19.78 -10.87 14.30
C GLY A 178 20.04 -9.37 14.28
N ILE A 179 19.23 -8.59 15.01
CA ILE A 179 19.45 -7.14 15.16
C ILE A 179 20.77 -6.85 15.87
N ALA A 180 21.14 -7.63 16.91
CA ALA A 180 22.43 -7.50 17.57
C ALA A 180 23.60 -7.67 16.59
N ARG A 181 23.54 -8.61 15.63
CA ARG A 181 24.57 -8.76 14.60
C ARG A 181 24.70 -7.54 13.72
N GLU A 182 23.57 -6.99 13.29
CA GLU A 182 23.55 -5.81 12.44
C GLU A 182 24.07 -4.58 13.17
N VAL A 183 23.68 -4.39 14.41
CA VAL A 183 24.17 -3.27 15.22
C VAL A 183 25.66 -3.43 15.52
N ALA A 184 26.14 -4.64 15.81
CA ALA A 184 27.57 -4.88 15.97
C ALA A 184 28.35 -4.48 14.71
N ALA A 185 27.90 -4.92 13.54
CA ALA A 185 28.50 -4.55 12.26
C ALA A 185 28.49 -3.03 12.02
N LEU A 186 27.37 -2.35 12.29
CA LEU A 186 27.24 -0.88 12.15
C LEU A 186 28.15 -0.08 13.09
N HIS A 187 28.56 -0.68 14.19
CA HIS A 187 29.53 -0.10 15.13
C HIS A 187 30.97 -0.57 14.86
N GLY A 188 31.20 -1.30 13.77
CA GLY A 188 32.53 -1.79 13.37
C GLY A 188 33.10 -2.86 14.30
N THR A 189 32.25 -3.58 15.04
CA THR A 189 32.65 -4.66 15.94
C THR A 189 32.02 -5.97 15.53
N SER A 190 32.76 -7.08 15.67
CA SER A 190 32.23 -8.43 15.52
C SER A 190 31.93 -9.09 16.88
N GLN A 191 32.12 -8.36 17.98
CA GLN A 191 31.95 -8.88 19.33
C GLN A 191 30.48 -8.85 19.73
N ILE A 192 29.91 -10.06 19.88
CA ILE A 192 28.54 -10.26 20.36
C ILE A 192 28.58 -11.24 21.51
N ASN A 193 27.95 -10.87 22.62
CA ASN A 193 27.78 -11.69 23.81
C ASN A 193 26.57 -12.61 23.65
N LEU A 194 26.71 -13.65 22.82
CA LEU A 194 25.64 -14.63 22.65
C LEU A 194 25.37 -15.41 23.95
N PRO A 195 24.11 -15.80 24.22
CA PRO A 195 23.76 -16.61 25.38
C PRO A 195 24.58 -17.90 25.47
N LYS A 196 25.14 -18.19 26.64
CA LYS A 196 25.92 -19.41 26.88
C LYS A 196 24.98 -20.59 27.12
N ILE A 197 24.85 -21.43 26.11
CA ILE A 197 23.96 -22.61 26.18
C ILE A 197 24.73 -23.79 26.81
N PRO A 198 24.25 -24.39 27.92
CA PRO A 198 24.92 -25.51 28.55
C PRO A 198 24.89 -26.76 27.67
N ASN A 199 25.95 -27.57 27.72
CA ASN A 199 25.97 -28.87 27.07
C ASN A 199 25.09 -29.86 27.84
N LEU A 200 23.83 -29.97 27.42
CA LEU A 200 22.87 -30.92 27.99
C LEU A 200 23.04 -32.32 27.39
N LYS A 201 23.04 -33.35 28.24
CA LYS A 201 22.98 -34.75 27.79
C LYS A 201 21.52 -35.15 27.60
N ILE A 202 21.06 -35.08 26.36
CA ILE A 202 19.68 -35.43 26.00
C ILE A 202 19.61 -36.92 25.63
N PRO A 203 18.78 -37.74 26.30
CA PRO A 203 18.63 -39.16 25.95
C PRO A 203 18.01 -39.31 24.55
N THR A 204 18.65 -40.08 23.67
CA THR A 204 18.22 -40.28 22.27
C THR A 204 17.36 -41.52 22.03
N LYS A 205 17.20 -42.39 23.05
CA LYS A 205 16.39 -43.62 22.97
C LYS A 205 15.60 -43.82 24.25
N GLY A 206 14.32 -43.44 24.23
CA GLY A 206 13.33 -43.74 25.26
C GLY A 206 11.97 -44.04 24.62
N PRO A 207 11.09 -44.81 25.28
CA PRO A 207 9.74 -45.06 24.78
C PRO A 207 8.93 -43.75 24.88
N ALA A 208 8.44 -43.21 23.75
CA ALA A 208 7.09 -42.62 23.65
C ALA A 208 6.81 -41.76 22.41
N ILE A 209 7.79 -41.27 21.63
CA ILE A 209 7.49 -40.32 20.53
C ILE A 209 8.22 -40.69 19.24
N ALA A 210 7.53 -41.34 18.32
CA ALA A 210 7.98 -41.48 16.93
C ALA A 210 7.71 -40.17 16.17
N ILE A 211 8.51 -39.85 15.16
CA ILE A 211 8.26 -38.73 14.26
C ILE A 211 8.13 -39.30 12.84
N GLU A 212 7.08 -38.90 12.14
CA GLU A 212 6.84 -39.23 10.74
C GLU A 212 6.68 -37.94 9.94
N VAL A 213 7.62 -37.65 9.05
CA VAL A 213 7.52 -36.51 8.13
C VAL A 213 7.20 -37.04 6.75
N ASN A 214 5.96 -36.86 6.30
CA ASN A 214 5.48 -37.39 5.03
C ASN A 214 5.96 -36.55 3.83
N ASP A 215 6.27 -35.27 4.06
CA ASP A 215 6.80 -34.35 3.06
C ASP A 215 8.04 -33.62 3.61
N ALA A 216 9.22 -34.13 3.24
CA ALA A 216 10.51 -33.58 3.64
C ALA A 216 10.78 -32.18 3.04
N GLN A 217 10.12 -31.79 1.95
CA GLN A 217 10.23 -30.42 1.42
C GLN A 217 9.39 -29.45 2.25
N ALA A 218 8.20 -29.87 2.67
CA ALA A 218 7.33 -29.06 3.51
C ALA A 218 7.88 -28.89 4.93
N CYS A 219 8.60 -29.89 5.45
CA CYS A 219 9.24 -29.87 6.77
C CYS A 219 10.63 -30.52 6.74
N PRO A 220 11.71 -29.77 6.44
CA PRO A 220 13.05 -30.33 6.34
C PRO A 220 13.61 -30.91 7.64
N ALA A 221 13.25 -30.33 8.79
CA ALA A 221 13.67 -30.83 10.10
C ALA A 221 12.57 -30.66 11.15
N TYR A 222 12.43 -31.65 12.01
CA TYR A 222 11.48 -31.68 13.13
C TYR A 222 12.13 -32.36 14.34
N ILE A 223 12.15 -31.66 15.48
CA ILE A 223 12.71 -32.11 16.75
C ILE A 223 11.57 -32.15 17.77
N ALA A 224 11.39 -33.30 18.41
CA ALA A 224 10.45 -33.47 19.52
C ALA A 224 11.24 -33.83 20.79
N THR A 225 11.09 -33.03 21.85
CA THR A 225 11.77 -33.27 23.14
C THR A 225 10.74 -33.43 24.26
N ARG A 226 10.76 -34.57 24.95
CA ARG A 226 9.86 -34.86 26.07
C ARG A 226 10.50 -34.53 27.42
N LEU A 227 9.78 -33.76 28.23
CA LEU A 227 10.12 -33.43 29.61
C LEU A 227 8.98 -33.87 30.54
N ASP A 228 9.32 -34.61 31.60
CA ASP A 228 8.35 -35.09 32.60
C ASP A 228 8.61 -34.46 33.97
N GLY A 229 7.55 -34.27 34.76
CA GLY A 229 7.62 -33.72 36.10
C GLY A 229 7.84 -32.21 36.12
N ILE A 230 7.26 -31.50 35.14
CA ILE A 230 7.32 -30.04 35.04
C ILE A 230 6.30 -29.39 36.00
N LYS A 231 6.53 -28.12 36.35
CA LYS A 231 5.57 -27.31 37.09
C LYS A 231 5.23 -26.02 36.32
N VAL A 232 4.02 -25.97 35.77
CA VAL A 232 3.49 -24.76 35.14
C VAL A 232 3.21 -23.71 36.21
N ALA A 233 3.79 -22.52 36.04
CA ALA A 233 3.69 -21.41 36.98
C ALA A 233 3.91 -20.07 36.25
N PRO A 234 3.60 -18.92 36.89
CA PRO A 234 3.99 -17.63 36.36
C PRO A 234 5.51 -17.53 36.14
N SER A 235 5.90 -16.91 35.03
CA SER A 235 7.30 -16.68 34.66
C SER A 235 8.06 -15.80 35.66
N PRO A 236 9.39 -15.97 35.78
CA PRO A 236 10.22 -15.05 36.51
C PRO A 236 10.17 -13.65 35.89
N GLU A 237 10.43 -12.65 36.72
CA GLU A 237 10.21 -11.24 36.36
C GLU A 237 11.07 -10.77 35.17
N TRP A 238 12.32 -11.20 35.08
CA TRP A 238 13.19 -10.86 33.95
C TRP A 238 12.61 -11.33 32.61
N LEU A 239 12.07 -12.56 32.56
CA LEU A 239 11.50 -13.14 31.34
C LEU A 239 10.25 -12.37 30.90
N LYS A 240 9.39 -12.01 31.86
CA LYS A 240 8.21 -11.19 31.59
C LYS A 240 8.58 -9.85 30.97
N ARG A 241 9.61 -9.19 31.49
CA ARG A 241 10.07 -7.88 30.98
C ARG A 241 10.52 -7.93 29.53
N HIS A 242 11.33 -8.92 29.17
CA HIS A 242 11.76 -9.05 27.77
C HIS A 242 10.57 -9.27 26.83
N LEU A 243 9.60 -10.09 27.23
CA LEU A 243 8.38 -10.31 26.45
C LEU A 243 7.55 -9.03 26.31
N GLU A 244 7.29 -8.34 27.42
CA GLU A 244 6.49 -7.11 27.44
C GLU A 244 7.16 -5.97 26.66
N ALA A 245 8.48 -5.82 26.76
CA ALA A 245 9.24 -4.86 25.97
C ALA A 245 9.19 -5.17 24.46
N ALA A 246 9.15 -6.46 24.10
CA ALA A 246 8.93 -6.91 22.73
C ALA A 246 7.45 -6.90 22.29
N GLY A 247 6.52 -6.42 23.14
CA GLY A 247 5.09 -6.35 22.83
C GLY A 247 4.33 -7.67 22.97
N THR A 248 4.92 -8.68 23.60
CA THR A 248 4.31 -9.98 23.87
C THR A 248 3.81 -10.07 25.31
N ARG A 249 2.54 -10.43 25.49
CA ARG A 249 1.96 -10.60 26.83
C ARG A 249 2.43 -11.91 27.47
N PRO A 250 2.99 -11.89 28.70
CA PRO A 250 3.33 -13.12 29.42
C PRO A 250 2.09 -13.95 29.79
N ILE A 251 2.24 -15.27 29.77
CA ILE A 251 1.17 -16.24 30.03
C ILE A 251 1.59 -17.20 31.15
N ASN A 252 2.58 -18.05 30.89
CA ASN A 252 3.14 -18.99 31.86
C ASN A 252 4.58 -19.34 31.48
N ASN A 253 5.33 -19.87 32.44
CA ASN A 253 6.75 -20.20 32.29
C ASN A 253 7.08 -21.11 31.10
N VAL A 254 6.18 -21.96 30.62
CA VAL A 254 6.43 -22.82 29.44
C VAL A 254 6.26 -22.02 28.15
N VAL A 255 5.11 -21.37 27.97
CA VAL A 255 4.78 -20.60 26.75
C VAL A 255 5.70 -19.39 26.62
N ASP A 256 6.01 -18.73 27.73
CA ASP A 256 6.86 -17.55 27.76
C ASP A 256 8.30 -17.89 27.34
N ILE A 257 8.82 -19.06 27.69
CA ILE A 257 10.12 -19.53 27.19
C ILE A 257 10.08 -19.76 25.67
N THR A 258 9.02 -20.35 25.14
CA THR A 258 8.91 -20.54 23.68
C THR A 258 8.82 -19.21 22.92
N ASN A 259 8.08 -18.22 23.46
CA ASN A 259 8.01 -16.88 22.90
C ASN A 259 9.34 -16.13 23.04
N TYR A 260 10.04 -16.29 24.17
CA TYR A 260 11.35 -15.69 24.38
C TYR A 260 12.37 -16.21 23.38
N ILE A 261 12.42 -17.52 23.13
CA ILE A 261 13.32 -18.10 22.11
C ILE A 261 12.94 -17.63 20.70
N LEU A 262 11.65 -17.49 20.41
CA LEU A 262 11.17 -16.89 19.17
C LEU A 262 11.67 -15.46 18.99
N LEU A 263 11.67 -14.65 20.05
CA LEU A 263 12.13 -13.26 20.01
C LEU A 263 13.65 -13.15 20.01
N GLU A 264 14.36 -14.01 20.76
CA GLU A 264 15.81 -14.00 20.89
C GLU A 264 16.48 -14.52 19.61
N TRP A 265 16.08 -15.68 19.12
CA TRP A 265 16.72 -16.38 17.99
C TRP A 265 15.91 -16.35 16.69
N GLY A 266 14.67 -15.85 16.71
CA GLY A 266 13.81 -15.86 15.53
C GLY A 266 13.23 -17.24 15.21
N GLN A 267 13.40 -18.23 16.10
CA GLN A 267 12.94 -19.61 15.91
C GLN A 267 11.62 -19.83 16.66
N PRO A 268 10.49 -19.95 15.97
CA PRO A 268 9.25 -20.35 16.61
C PRO A 268 9.36 -21.76 17.16
N LEU A 269 8.87 -21.95 18.38
CA LEU A 269 8.78 -23.22 19.07
C LEU A 269 7.35 -23.42 19.56
N HIS A 270 6.97 -24.67 19.82
CA HIS A 270 5.67 -24.97 20.41
C HIS A 270 5.80 -26.04 21.50
N ALA A 271 4.96 -25.98 22.53
CA ALA A 271 4.92 -27.00 23.58
C ALA A 271 3.52 -27.59 23.63
N PHE A 272 3.45 -28.91 23.52
CA PHE A 272 2.22 -29.67 23.67
C PHE A 272 2.15 -30.33 25.05
N ASP A 273 0.95 -30.45 25.61
CA ASP A 273 0.72 -31.30 26.78
C ASP A 273 0.85 -32.79 26.36
N ALA A 274 1.79 -33.51 26.98
CA ALA A 274 2.10 -34.88 26.60
C ALA A 274 0.96 -35.87 26.91
N ASP A 275 0.20 -35.62 27.97
CA ASP A 275 -0.93 -36.45 28.38
C ASP A 275 -2.13 -36.18 27.46
N ALA A 276 -2.36 -34.91 27.10
CA ALA A 276 -3.37 -34.54 26.11
C ALA A 276 -3.06 -35.12 24.72
N LEU A 277 -1.80 -35.06 24.27
CA LEU A 277 -1.36 -35.71 23.03
C LEU A 277 -1.65 -37.21 23.04
N SER A 278 -1.34 -37.88 24.16
CA SER A 278 -1.57 -39.32 24.30
C SER A 278 -3.07 -39.66 24.30
N ALA A 279 -3.90 -38.81 24.91
CA ALA A 279 -5.35 -38.98 24.92
C ALA A 279 -5.95 -38.86 23.51
N VAL A 280 -5.52 -37.86 22.75
CA VAL A 280 -5.96 -37.62 21.36
C VAL A 280 -5.44 -38.72 20.41
N ALA A 281 -4.24 -39.23 20.63
CA ALA A 281 -3.63 -40.28 19.81
C ALA A 281 -4.28 -41.67 19.98
N GLY A 282 -5.06 -41.89 21.05
CA GLY A 282 -5.89 -43.08 21.24
C GLY A 282 -5.16 -44.40 21.54
N GLY A 283 -3.89 -44.39 21.97
CA GLY A 283 -3.12 -45.61 22.23
C GLY A 283 -1.75 -45.40 22.92
N SER A 284 -1.01 -46.48 23.15
CA SER A 284 0.28 -46.50 23.87
C SER A 284 1.50 -46.12 23.03
N SER A 285 1.35 -45.94 21.71
CA SER A 285 2.39 -45.40 20.82
C SER A 285 1.92 -44.08 20.20
N LEU A 286 2.65 -43.00 20.49
CA LEU A 286 2.43 -41.67 19.94
C LEU A 286 3.44 -41.41 18.81
N THR A 287 2.93 -41.11 17.62
CA THR A 287 3.70 -40.65 16.47
C THR A 287 3.32 -39.20 16.16
N LEU A 288 4.27 -38.28 16.15
CA LEU A 288 4.03 -36.93 15.65
C LEU A 288 4.26 -36.91 14.13
N GLY A 289 3.19 -36.61 13.40
CA GLY A 289 3.18 -36.56 11.94
C GLY A 289 3.26 -35.13 11.42
N VAL A 290 3.90 -34.92 10.27
CA VAL A 290 3.82 -33.66 9.51
C VAL A 290 3.35 -33.94 8.09
N ARG A 291 2.16 -33.43 7.74
CA ARG A 291 1.51 -33.67 6.44
C ARG A 291 0.54 -32.56 6.05
N PHE A 292 0.17 -32.50 4.78
CA PHE A 292 -0.96 -31.67 4.35
C PHE A 292 -2.30 -32.25 4.80
N ALA A 293 -3.29 -31.36 4.95
CA ALA A 293 -4.64 -31.73 5.36
C ALA A 293 -5.35 -32.57 4.28
N LYS A 294 -6.23 -33.45 4.73
CA LYS A 294 -7.14 -34.21 3.87
C LYS A 294 -8.46 -33.43 3.73
N THR A 295 -9.18 -33.67 2.63
CA THR A 295 -10.46 -32.98 2.39
C THR A 295 -11.46 -33.33 3.49
N GLY A 296 -12.07 -32.30 4.10
CA GLY A 296 -13.07 -32.46 5.15
C GLY A 296 -12.51 -32.56 6.57
N GLU A 297 -11.19 -32.43 6.76
CA GLU A 297 -10.60 -32.34 8.11
C GLU A 297 -10.94 -31.00 8.78
N THR A 298 -11.04 -31.02 10.10
CA THR A 298 -11.30 -29.85 10.93
C THR A 298 -10.33 -29.80 12.11
N LEU A 299 -9.99 -28.59 12.56
CA LEU A 299 -9.17 -28.38 13.75
C LEU A 299 -9.73 -27.22 14.57
N LYS A 300 -9.83 -27.39 15.89
CA LYS A 300 -10.15 -26.30 16.81
C LYS A 300 -8.85 -25.66 17.31
N THR A 301 -8.61 -24.41 16.97
CA THR A 301 -7.37 -23.67 17.30
C THR A 301 -7.45 -23.00 18.67
N LEU A 302 -6.30 -22.59 19.23
CA LEU A 302 -6.16 -21.95 20.56
C LEU A 302 -7.01 -20.69 20.78
N ASP A 303 -7.51 -20.06 19.71
CA ASP A 303 -8.46 -18.95 19.79
C ASP A 303 -9.93 -19.39 19.96
N GLY A 304 -10.15 -20.70 20.14
CA GLY A 304 -11.47 -21.31 20.34
C GLY A 304 -12.26 -21.53 19.05
N GLN A 305 -11.73 -21.16 17.87
CA GLN A 305 -12.44 -21.28 16.60
C GLN A 305 -12.27 -22.68 15.98
N ALA A 306 -13.38 -23.29 15.56
CA ALA A 306 -13.36 -24.51 14.76
C ALA A 306 -13.15 -24.17 13.28
N ARG A 307 -12.07 -24.68 12.68
CA ARG A 307 -11.63 -24.36 11.32
C ARG A 307 -11.81 -25.54 10.40
N SER A 308 -12.32 -25.27 9.20
CA SER A 308 -12.35 -26.25 8.11
C SER A 308 -11.05 -26.19 7.33
N LEU A 309 -10.37 -27.33 7.20
CA LEU A 309 -9.05 -27.41 6.60
C LEU A 309 -9.14 -27.68 5.10
N SER A 310 -8.35 -26.94 4.33
CA SER A 310 -8.17 -27.15 2.90
C SER A 310 -6.94 -28.05 2.66
N PRO A 311 -6.85 -28.78 1.53
CA PRO A 311 -5.66 -29.60 1.22
C PRO A 311 -4.34 -28.82 1.10
N GLN A 312 -4.37 -27.49 1.13
CA GLN A 312 -3.18 -26.64 1.13
C GLN A 312 -2.65 -26.36 2.54
N ASN A 313 -3.39 -26.73 3.59
CA ASN A 313 -3.01 -26.53 4.97
C ASN A 313 -1.99 -27.59 5.42
N LEU A 314 -0.82 -27.16 5.88
CA LEU A 314 0.18 -28.01 6.50
C LEU A 314 -0.18 -28.21 7.98
N LEU A 315 -0.20 -29.46 8.42
CA LEU A 315 -0.65 -29.86 9.75
C LEU A 315 0.46 -30.59 10.49
N ILE A 316 0.43 -30.46 11.81
CA ILE A 316 1.06 -31.42 12.72
C ILE A 316 -0.05 -32.33 13.23
N THR A 317 0.21 -33.64 13.26
CA THR A 317 -0.75 -34.66 13.70
C THR A 317 -0.20 -35.48 14.86
N ALA A 318 -1.07 -35.89 15.78
CA ALA A 318 -0.79 -36.99 16.70
C ALA A 318 -1.41 -38.25 16.12
N ASN A 319 -0.57 -39.17 15.66
CA ASN A 319 -0.91 -40.25 14.74
C ASN A 319 -1.59 -39.65 13.50
N GLU A 320 -2.90 -39.86 13.33
CA GLU A 320 -3.67 -39.29 12.23
C GLU A 320 -4.51 -38.06 12.60
N HIS A 321 -4.64 -37.73 13.90
CA HIS A 321 -5.50 -36.63 14.36
C HIS A 321 -4.78 -35.28 14.25
N PRO A 322 -5.36 -34.27 13.56
CA PRO A 322 -4.81 -32.92 13.50
C PRO A 322 -4.71 -32.27 14.89
N ILE A 323 -3.52 -31.78 15.25
CA ILE A 323 -3.29 -31.12 16.54
C ILE A 323 -2.81 -29.67 16.40
N ALA A 324 -2.27 -29.26 15.24
CA ALA A 324 -1.88 -27.88 14.99
C ALA A 324 -1.80 -27.56 13.50
N LEU A 325 -1.97 -26.28 13.15
CA LEU A 325 -1.54 -25.73 11.86
C LEU A 325 -0.03 -25.47 11.93
N ALA A 326 0.74 -26.24 11.16
CA ALA A 326 2.20 -26.22 11.21
C ALA A 326 2.76 -24.81 10.96
N GLY A 327 3.53 -24.29 11.92
CA GLY A 327 4.13 -22.96 11.85
C GLY A 327 3.14 -21.80 11.90
N VAL A 328 1.85 -22.03 12.20
CA VAL A 328 0.83 -20.97 12.25
C VAL A 328 0.19 -20.88 13.64
N MET A 329 -0.48 -21.93 14.11
CA MET A 329 -1.22 -21.91 15.37
C MET A 329 -1.47 -23.32 15.91
N GLY A 330 -1.30 -23.49 17.23
CA GLY A 330 -1.61 -24.74 17.93
C GLY A 330 -3.12 -25.02 18.01
N GLY A 331 -3.46 -26.28 18.23
CA GLY A 331 -4.80 -26.74 18.59
C GLY A 331 -5.08 -26.58 20.08
N GLU A 332 -6.34 -26.33 20.42
CA GLU A 332 -6.79 -26.16 21.81
C GLU A 332 -6.74 -27.46 22.62
N GLU A 333 -7.01 -28.60 21.97
CA GLU A 333 -7.10 -29.90 22.66
C GLU A 333 -5.76 -30.31 23.31
N THR A 334 -4.64 -29.92 22.70
CA THR A 334 -3.27 -30.30 23.09
C THR A 334 -2.49 -29.18 23.77
N GLU A 335 -3.16 -28.10 24.17
CA GLU A 335 -2.54 -26.95 24.82
C GLU A 335 -1.96 -27.29 26.21
N VAL A 336 -0.94 -26.53 26.62
CA VAL A 336 -0.39 -26.60 27.99
C VAL A 336 -1.33 -25.86 28.95
N ARG A 337 -1.73 -26.54 30.04
CA ARG A 337 -2.62 -26.04 31.09
C ARG A 337 -1.89 -25.95 32.43
N GLU A 338 -2.51 -25.31 33.41
CA GLU A 338 -1.96 -25.26 34.78
C GLU A 338 -1.76 -26.66 35.41
N THR A 339 -2.55 -27.64 34.97
CA THR A 339 -2.48 -29.03 35.45
C THR A 339 -1.45 -29.89 34.72
N THR A 340 -0.79 -29.38 33.68
CA THR A 340 0.14 -30.14 32.84
C THR A 340 1.39 -30.51 33.65
N THR A 341 1.70 -31.81 33.68
CA THR A 341 2.90 -32.34 34.36
C THR A 341 4.00 -32.81 33.42
N SER A 342 3.68 -32.98 32.13
CA SER A 342 4.60 -33.45 31.10
C SER A 342 4.34 -32.73 29.79
N ILE A 343 5.41 -32.35 29.09
CA ILE A 343 5.32 -31.65 27.80
C ILE A 343 6.16 -32.31 26.72
N VAL A 344 5.76 -32.06 25.47
CA VAL A 344 6.55 -32.32 24.28
C VAL A 344 6.85 -30.98 23.61
N LEU A 345 8.13 -30.58 23.64
CA LEU A 345 8.62 -29.40 22.93
C LEU A 345 8.87 -29.75 21.46
N GLU A 346 8.21 -29.02 20.57
CA GLU A 346 8.44 -28.98 19.13
C GLU A 346 9.44 -27.86 18.79
N ALA A 347 10.45 -28.24 18.01
CA ALA A 347 11.26 -27.31 17.23
C ALA A 347 11.34 -27.80 15.79
N ALA A 348 10.91 -26.99 14.82
CA ALA A 348 10.82 -27.42 13.43
C ALA A 348 11.21 -26.34 12.42
N LEU A 349 11.52 -26.79 11.21
CA LEU A 349 11.64 -25.96 10.02
C LEU A 349 10.51 -26.30 9.08
N PHE A 350 9.71 -25.29 8.73
CA PHE A 350 8.63 -25.43 7.76
C PHE A 350 8.92 -24.62 6.51
N SER A 351 8.46 -25.11 5.37
CA SER A 351 8.56 -24.39 4.10
C SER A 351 7.79 -23.06 4.16
N SER A 352 8.44 -21.97 3.77
CA SER A 352 7.82 -20.63 3.74
C SER A 352 6.55 -20.58 2.88
N ILE A 353 6.57 -21.30 1.74
CA ILE A 353 5.42 -21.38 0.83
C ILE A 353 4.27 -22.16 1.49
N GLY A 354 4.56 -23.29 2.14
CA GLY A 354 3.56 -24.11 2.81
C GLY A 354 2.87 -23.37 3.95
N VAL A 355 3.65 -22.67 4.80
CA VAL A 355 3.10 -21.84 5.88
C VAL A 355 2.29 -20.67 5.32
N ARG A 356 2.79 -19.95 4.30
CA ARG A 356 2.07 -18.83 3.68
C ARG A 356 0.72 -19.24 3.09
N ARG A 357 0.67 -20.39 2.40
CA ARG A 357 -0.60 -20.95 1.88
C ARG A 357 -1.53 -21.31 3.03
N SER A 358 -1.01 -21.93 4.08
CA SER A 358 -1.78 -22.35 5.25
C SER A 358 -2.40 -21.16 5.99
N ALA A 359 -1.60 -20.14 6.29
CA ALA A 359 -1.98 -18.90 6.96
C ALA A 359 -3.05 -18.14 6.15
N ARG A 360 -2.81 -17.92 4.85
CA ARG A 360 -3.74 -17.22 3.95
C ARG A 360 -5.06 -17.97 3.77
N ALA A 361 -5.03 -19.29 3.61
CA ALA A 361 -6.24 -20.10 3.47
C ALA A 361 -7.15 -20.02 4.70
N GLN A 362 -6.57 -19.82 5.89
CA GLN A 362 -7.30 -19.75 7.16
C GLN A 362 -7.56 -18.32 7.65
N GLY A 363 -7.09 -17.29 6.90
CA GLY A 363 -7.19 -15.89 7.31
C GLY A 363 -6.44 -15.58 8.62
N LEU A 364 -5.38 -16.34 8.92
CA LEU A 364 -4.62 -16.23 10.16
C LEU A 364 -3.24 -15.66 9.90
N ARG A 365 -2.76 -14.82 10.82
CA ARG A 365 -1.37 -14.37 10.85
C ARG A 365 -0.89 -14.32 12.29
N SER A 366 0.21 -15.01 12.59
CA SER A 366 0.81 -15.09 13.93
C SER A 366 2.28 -14.68 13.89
N GLU A 367 2.89 -14.52 15.07
CA GLU A 367 4.34 -14.30 15.19
C GLU A 367 5.16 -15.45 14.59
N ALA A 368 4.65 -16.69 14.71
CA ALA A 368 5.25 -17.87 14.11
C ALA A 368 5.09 -17.85 12.59
N SER A 369 3.87 -17.60 12.07
CA SER A 369 3.62 -17.62 10.64
C SER A 369 4.43 -16.53 9.94
N THR A 370 4.49 -15.33 10.50
CA THR A 370 5.27 -14.21 9.94
C THR A 370 6.75 -14.56 9.81
N ARG A 371 7.34 -15.26 10.78
CA ARG A 371 8.75 -15.70 10.72
C ARG A 371 8.96 -16.84 9.74
N TYR A 372 8.14 -17.89 9.76
CA TYR A 372 8.29 -18.99 8.80
C TYR A 372 8.03 -18.56 7.35
N GLU A 373 7.05 -17.66 7.11
CA GLU A 373 6.73 -17.11 5.79
C GLU A 373 7.88 -16.35 5.15
N ARG A 374 8.64 -15.59 5.95
CA ARG A 374 9.87 -14.91 5.49
C ARG A 374 11.06 -15.85 5.46
N GLY A 375 11.14 -16.73 6.44
CA GLY A 375 12.16 -17.75 6.61
C GLY A 375 12.78 -17.71 8.00
N VAL A 376 13.02 -18.88 8.56
CA VAL A 376 13.75 -19.04 9.82
C VAL A 376 15.15 -19.57 9.53
N ASN A 377 16.09 -19.31 10.43
CA ASN A 377 17.46 -19.76 10.26
C ASN A 377 17.58 -21.27 10.50
N GLU A 378 17.78 -22.02 9.42
CA GLU A 378 17.88 -23.48 9.44
C GLU A 378 19.02 -24.01 10.32
N THR A 379 20.14 -23.29 10.41
CA THR A 379 21.32 -23.74 11.17
C THR A 379 21.21 -23.52 12.66
N GLN A 380 20.32 -22.62 13.09
CA GLN A 380 20.13 -22.29 14.50
C GLN A 380 19.04 -23.09 15.18
N LEU A 381 18.27 -23.91 14.43
CA LEU A 381 17.22 -24.76 15.00
C LEU A 381 17.70 -25.55 16.22
N ASP A 382 18.81 -26.28 16.06
CA ASP A 382 19.37 -27.14 17.10
C ASP A 382 19.84 -26.33 18.32
N LEU A 383 20.39 -25.14 18.08
CA LEU A 383 20.87 -24.24 19.13
C LEU A 383 19.71 -23.65 19.92
N ALA A 384 18.70 -23.12 19.23
CA ALA A 384 17.48 -22.57 19.82
C ALA A 384 16.71 -23.64 20.60
N CYS A 385 16.58 -24.86 20.05
CA CYS A 385 15.95 -25.98 20.75
C CYS A 385 16.70 -26.33 22.05
N ARG A 386 18.03 -26.41 22.03
CA ARG A 386 18.83 -26.69 23.24
C ARG A 386 18.70 -25.56 24.25
N HIS A 387 18.67 -24.30 23.81
CA HIS A 387 18.50 -23.16 24.71
C HIS A 387 17.13 -23.21 25.39
N ALA A 388 16.06 -23.45 24.63
CA ALA A 388 14.72 -23.62 25.16
C ALA A 388 14.66 -24.75 26.21
N VAL A 389 15.28 -25.89 25.91
CA VAL A 389 15.34 -27.02 26.85
C VAL A 389 16.09 -26.66 28.12
N ALA A 390 17.21 -25.94 28.03
CA ALA A 390 17.97 -25.48 29.20
C ALA A 390 17.12 -24.58 30.10
N LEU A 391 16.44 -23.58 29.51
CA LEU A 391 15.56 -22.67 30.24
C LEU A 391 14.36 -23.41 30.86
N LEU A 392 13.78 -24.38 30.15
CA LEU A 392 12.69 -25.20 30.67
C LEU A 392 13.14 -26.00 31.91
N GLN A 393 14.31 -26.64 31.85
CA GLN A 393 14.84 -27.38 33.00
C GLN A 393 15.16 -26.48 34.19
N GLU A 394 15.67 -25.27 33.93
CA GLU A 394 16.05 -24.31 34.97
C GLU A 394 14.81 -23.68 35.65
N LEU A 395 13.84 -23.20 34.87
CA LEU A 395 12.74 -22.37 35.35
C LEU A 395 11.45 -23.14 35.64
N VAL A 396 11.17 -24.17 34.84
CA VAL A 396 9.95 -24.99 34.97
C VAL A 396 10.23 -26.27 35.77
N GLY A 397 11.50 -26.69 35.79
CA GLY A 397 11.91 -27.98 36.33
C GLY A 397 11.59 -29.13 35.37
N GLY A 398 11.70 -30.35 35.88
CA GLY A 398 11.42 -31.57 35.12
C GLY A 398 12.67 -32.26 34.57
N LYS A 399 12.49 -33.53 34.24
CA LYS A 399 13.56 -34.43 33.78
C LYS A 399 13.41 -34.69 32.30
N LEU A 400 14.51 -34.53 31.56
CA LEU A 400 14.58 -34.93 30.16
C LEU A 400 14.40 -36.44 30.02
N VAL A 401 13.39 -36.83 29.24
CA VAL A 401 13.04 -38.25 29.03
C VAL A 401 13.64 -38.76 27.74
N ALA A 402 13.34 -38.10 26.62
CA ALA A 402 13.80 -38.48 25.30
C ALA A 402 13.73 -37.29 24.34
N GLN A 403 14.60 -37.29 23.34
CA GLN A 403 14.49 -36.44 22.16
C GLN A 403 14.59 -37.31 20.91
N ASN A 404 13.70 -37.06 19.96
CA ASN A 404 13.73 -37.67 18.64
C ASN A 404 13.83 -36.57 17.58
N ILE A 405 14.55 -36.86 16.51
CA ILE A 405 14.87 -35.91 15.44
C ILE A 405 14.59 -36.59 14.10
N ALA A 406 13.73 -35.99 13.30
CA ALA A 406 13.61 -36.28 11.88
C ALA A 406 14.27 -35.12 11.13
N ASP A 407 15.40 -35.38 10.48
CA ASP A 407 16.17 -34.35 9.78
C ASP A 407 16.55 -34.84 8.39
N SER A 408 16.17 -34.04 7.39
CA SER A 408 16.46 -34.26 5.98
C SER A 408 17.23 -33.09 5.36
N ARG A 409 17.68 -32.13 6.19
CA ARG A 409 18.53 -31.01 5.76
C ARG A 409 19.84 -31.53 5.18
N THR A 410 20.32 -30.86 4.14
CA THR A 410 21.70 -30.98 3.66
C THR A 410 22.50 -29.76 4.12
N PRO A 411 23.72 -29.92 4.65
CA PRO A 411 24.57 -28.78 4.97
C PRO A 411 24.80 -27.92 3.71
N GLN A 412 24.38 -26.66 3.77
CA GLN A 412 24.60 -25.71 2.68
C GLN A 412 25.81 -24.84 3.02
N GLN A 413 26.91 -25.06 2.29
CA GLN A 413 28.03 -24.13 2.24
C GLN A 413 27.93 -23.38 0.92
N ARG A 414 27.68 -22.07 0.99
CA ARG A 414 27.68 -21.20 -0.18
C ARG A 414 28.88 -20.29 -0.13
N SER A 415 29.63 -20.29 -1.23
CA SER A 415 30.70 -19.34 -1.50
C SER A 415 30.36 -18.58 -2.77
N ILE A 416 30.54 -17.27 -2.76
CA ILE A 416 30.25 -16.37 -3.89
C ILE A 416 31.54 -15.64 -4.26
N GLU A 417 31.85 -15.57 -5.56
CA GLU A 417 32.97 -14.76 -6.06
C GLU A 417 32.59 -13.27 -6.00
N LEU A 418 33.42 -12.44 -5.36
CA LEU A 418 33.28 -10.99 -5.29
C LEU A 418 34.49 -10.32 -5.93
N ARG A 419 34.24 -9.42 -6.89
CA ARG A 419 35.28 -8.69 -7.61
C ARG A 419 35.27 -7.22 -7.22
N LEU A 420 36.40 -6.67 -6.77
CA LEU A 420 36.49 -5.25 -6.39
C LEU A 420 36.11 -4.32 -7.54
N SER A 421 36.54 -4.65 -8.76
CA SER A 421 36.18 -3.90 -9.97
C SER A 421 34.67 -3.84 -10.20
N ARG A 422 33.92 -4.88 -9.81
CA ARG A 422 32.47 -4.90 -9.93
C ARG A 422 31.80 -4.07 -8.83
N VAL A 423 32.35 -4.08 -7.61
CA VAL A 423 31.92 -3.21 -6.50
C VAL A 423 32.02 -1.75 -6.93
N ASN A 424 33.20 -1.30 -7.35
CA ASN A 424 33.44 0.11 -7.71
C ASN A 424 32.68 0.52 -8.98
N GLN A 425 32.54 -0.39 -9.95
CA GLN A 425 31.72 -0.13 -11.15
C GLN A 425 30.25 0.16 -10.81
N LEU A 426 29.69 -0.55 -9.82
CA LEU A 426 28.27 -0.44 -9.50
C LEU A 426 27.98 0.69 -8.51
N LEU A 427 28.80 0.80 -7.45
CA LEU A 427 28.56 1.76 -6.37
C LEU A 427 29.04 3.17 -6.74
N GLY A 428 29.97 3.28 -7.68
CA GLY A 428 30.55 4.55 -8.07
C GLY A 428 31.56 5.07 -7.03
N PRO A 429 32.04 6.31 -7.24
CA PRO A 429 33.06 6.91 -6.38
C PRO A 429 32.46 7.45 -5.07
N LEU A 430 33.36 7.67 -4.10
CA LEU A 430 33.14 8.35 -2.83
C LEU A 430 33.71 9.77 -2.88
N GLU A 431 33.18 10.66 -2.06
CA GLU A 431 33.75 12.00 -1.85
C GLU A 431 35.09 11.90 -1.11
N GLY A 432 36.13 12.52 -1.64
CA GLY A 432 37.47 12.52 -1.06
C GLY A 432 37.61 13.47 0.15
N PRO A 433 38.57 13.22 1.04
CA PRO A 433 38.76 14.00 2.28
C PRO A 433 39.40 15.38 2.05
N ASP A 434 40.07 15.59 0.91
CA ASP A 434 40.81 16.81 0.57
C ASP A 434 40.09 17.52 -0.61
N ASP A 435 39.12 18.38 -0.27
CA ASP A 435 38.27 19.19 -1.15
C ASP A 435 37.26 18.41 -2.06
N ASP A 436 36.06 18.98 -2.22
CA ASP A 436 34.85 18.49 -2.96
C ASP A 436 35.09 18.01 -4.42
N GLU A 437 36.32 18.03 -4.93
CA GLU A 437 36.67 17.63 -6.30
C GLU A 437 37.47 16.31 -6.40
N SER A 438 37.97 15.76 -5.28
CA SER A 438 38.67 14.46 -5.30
C SER A 438 37.69 13.30 -5.17
N LEU A 439 37.80 12.31 -6.07
CA LEU A 439 36.96 11.11 -6.10
C LEU A 439 37.80 9.89 -5.72
N GLU A 440 37.34 9.15 -4.73
CA GLU A 440 37.98 7.91 -4.27
C GLU A 440 37.12 6.69 -4.60
N GLU A 441 37.75 5.51 -4.66
CA GLU A 441 37.05 4.23 -4.77
C GLU A 441 37.22 3.44 -3.47
N LEU A 442 36.28 2.52 -3.19
CA LEU A 442 36.43 1.59 -2.08
C LEU A 442 37.69 0.73 -2.28
N THR A 443 38.48 0.64 -1.22
CA THR A 443 39.66 -0.23 -1.18
C THR A 443 39.28 -1.66 -0.82
N GLY A 444 40.07 -2.63 -1.26
CA GLY A 444 39.85 -4.05 -0.90
C GLY A 444 39.91 -4.32 0.61
N GLU A 445 40.68 -3.53 1.37
CA GLU A 445 40.73 -3.62 2.83
C GLU A 445 39.41 -3.16 3.47
N GLN A 446 38.85 -2.03 3.03
CA GLN A 446 37.54 -1.56 3.49
C GLN A 446 36.43 -2.57 3.18
N VAL A 447 36.39 -3.10 1.95
CA VAL A 447 35.40 -4.12 1.56
C VAL A 447 35.51 -5.37 2.44
N THR A 448 36.75 -5.82 2.70
CA THR A 448 37.01 -6.98 3.56
C THR A 448 36.51 -6.75 4.99
N GLN A 449 36.86 -5.61 5.59
CA GLN A 449 36.44 -5.25 6.95
C GLN A 449 34.92 -5.18 7.11
N LEU A 450 34.23 -4.57 6.13
CA LEU A 450 32.77 -4.48 6.11
C LEU A 450 32.12 -5.88 6.09
N LEU A 451 32.58 -6.76 5.21
CA LEU A 451 32.07 -8.12 5.10
C LEU A 451 32.38 -8.96 6.35
N GLU A 452 33.59 -8.87 6.89
CA GLU A 452 33.98 -9.58 8.11
C GLU A 452 33.13 -9.17 9.32
N SER A 453 32.79 -7.88 9.43
CA SER A 453 31.94 -7.38 10.52
C SER A 453 30.52 -7.98 10.50
N LEU A 454 30.00 -8.30 9.31
CA LEU A 454 28.73 -9.01 9.11
C LEU A 454 28.86 -10.54 9.25
N GLY A 455 30.08 -11.04 9.50
CA GLY A 455 30.36 -12.46 9.68
C GLY A 455 30.59 -13.24 8.39
N PHE A 456 30.74 -12.57 7.24
CA PHE A 456 31.24 -13.21 6.02
C PHE A 456 32.72 -13.53 6.15
N ILE A 457 33.19 -14.56 5.43
CA ILE A 457 34.60 -14.94 5.42
C ILE A 457 35.14 -14.75 3.99
N PRO A 458 35.70 -13.57 3.66
CA PRO A 458 36.31 -13.32 2.36
C PRO A 458 37.69 -13.98 2.28
N THR A 459 37.84 -14.96 1.37
CA THR A 459 39.12 -15.64 1.11
C THR A 459 39.71 -15.17 -0.22
N PRO A 460 40.95 -14.63 -0.26
CA PRO A 460 41.58 -14.21 -1.51
C PRO A 460 41.71 -15.37 -2.50
N THR A 461 41.54 -15.07 -3.79
CA THR A 461 41.77 -16.04 -4.89
C THR A 461 43.14 -15.84 -5.54
N ASP A 462 43.48 -16.65 -6.55
CA ASP A 462 44.68 -16.47 -7.38
C ASP A 462 44.63 -15.19 -8.24
N LYS A 463 43.46 -14.55 -8.37
CA LYS A 463 43.27 -13.28 -9.09
C LYS A 463 43.39 -12.11 -8.10
N SER A 464 44.09 -11.05 -8.51
CA SER A 464 44.15 -9.79 -7.73
C SER A 464 42.76 -9.22 -7.52
N ASP A 465 42.49 -8.75 -6.30
CA ASP A 465 41.26 -8.04 -5.92
C ASP A 465 39.96 -8.83 -6.17
N VAL A 466 40.05 -10.14 -6.00
CA VAL A 466 38.92 -11.08 -6.10
C VAL A 466 38.92 -12.02 -4.89
N TRP A 467 37.78 -12.13 -4.23
CA TRP A 467 37.56 -12.99 -3.07
C TRP A 467 36.50 -14.06 -3.35
N ASN A 468 36.68 -15.23 -2.76
CA ASN A 468 35.61 -16.20 -2.52
C ASN A 468 35.06 -15.94 -1.13
N VAL A 469 33.82 -15.44 -1.05
CA VAL A 469 33.18 -15.04 0.19
C VAL A 469 32.27 -16.15 0.68
N GLU A 470 32.60 -16.76 1.82
CA GLU A 470 31.72 -17.73 2.48
C GLU A 470 30.54 -16.98 3.14
N VAL A 471 29.32 -17.38 2.76
CA VAL A 471 28.09 -16.79 3.29
C VAL A 471 27.80 -17.38 4.66
N PRO A 472 27.60 -16.54 5.70
CA PRO A 472 27.29 -17.05 7.02
C PRO A 472 25.93 -17.76 6.98
N PRO A 473 25.77 -18.91 7.67
CA PRO A 473 24.60 -19.77 7.41
C PRO A 473 23.24 -19.14 7.73
N HIS A 474 23.21 -18.11 8.56
CA HIS A 474 22.00 -17.36 8.90
C HIS A 474 21.55 -16.38 7.81
N ARG A 475 22.41 -16.04 6.83
CA ARG A 475 22.16 -15.17 5.67
C ARG A 475 22.04 -15.94 4.36
N HIS A 476 21.91 -17.26 4.44
CA HIS A 476 21.85 -18.12 3.25
C HIS A 476 20.58 -17.91 2.41
N ARG A 477 19.55 -17.23 2.94
CA ARG A 477 18.29 -17.03 2.22
C ARG A 477 18.26 -15.77 1.36
N ASP A 478 19.06 -14.76 1.70
CA ASP A 478 19.08 -13.47 1.02
C ASP A 478 20.36 -13.26 0.20
N ILE A 479 21.47 -13.91 0.55
CA ILE A 479 22.75 -13.76 -0.13
C ILE A 479 23.02 -14.93 -1.09
N GLU A 480 22.66 -14.78 -2.35
CA GLU A 480 22.75 -15.83 -3.38
C GLU A 480 23.74 -15.52 -4.51
N ARG A 481 24.04 -14.22 -4.72
CA ARG A 481 24.75 -13.69 -5.88
C ARG A 481 25.74 -12.61 -5.45
N GLU A 482 26.68 -12.30 -6.35
CA GLU A 482 27.67 -11.23 -6.15
C GLU A 482 27.01 -9.87 -5.85
N ILE A 483 25.88 -9.56 -6.50
CA ILE A 483 25.16 -8.30 -6.29
C ILE A 483 24.64 -8.14 -4.87
N ASP A 484 24.29 -9.24 -4.21
CA ASP A 484 23.77 -9.23 -2.85
C ASP A 484 24.91 -8.90 -1.85
N LEU A 485 26.15 -9.33 -2.15
CA LEU A 485 27.34 -8.89 -1.39
C LEU A 485 27.67 -7.41 -1.61
N ILE A 486 27.50 -6.92 -2.84
CA ILE A 486 27.74 -5.50 -3.16
C ILE A 486 26.73 -4.60 -2.43
N GLU A 487 25.47 -5.04 -2.32
CA GLU A 487 24.45 -4.37 -1.49
C GLU A 487 24.91 -4.30 -0.02
N GLU A 488 25.41 -5.38 0.56
CA GLU A 488 25.88 -5.39 1.96
C GLU A 488 27.05 -4.42 2.19
N VAL A 489 27.98 -4.35 1.23
CA VAL A 489 29.08 -3.38 1.26
C VAL A 489 28.53 -1.96 1.23
N ALA A 490 27.63 -1.65 0.30
CA ALA A 490 27.04 -0.32 0.18
C ALA A 490 26.26 0.09 1.43
N ARG A 491 25.44 -0.82 1.95
CA ARG A 491 24.52 -0.60 3.07
C ARG A 491 25.28 -0.33 4.36
N LEU A 492 26.33 -1.12 4.62
CA LEU A 492 27.14 -0.96 5.81
C LEU A 492 28.10 0.22 5.70
N HIS A 493 28.61 0.51 4.50
CA HIS A 493 29.39 1.72 4.27
C HIS A 493 28.55 2.98 4.50
N GLY A 494 27.32 2.99 4.01
CA GLY A 494 26.37 4.12 4.05
C GLY A 494 26.09 4.61 2.64
N TYR A 495 24.82 4.56 2.22
CA TYR A 495 24.40 4.98 0.87
C TYR A 495 24.65 6.48 0.64
N ASP A 496 24.61 7.26 1.71
CA ASP A 496 24.84 8.71 1.76
C ASP A 496 26.29 9.13 1.49
N LYS A 497 27.23 8.18 1.45
CA LYS A 497 28.66 8.47 1.23
C LYS A 497 29.10 8.36 -0.23
N PHE A 498 28.25 7.84 -1.10
CA PHE A 498 28.54 7.71 -2.53
C PHE A 498 28.14 8.99 -3.27
N CYS A 499 28.94 9.38 -4.27
CA CYS A 499 28.70 10.60 -5.02
C CYS A 499 27.49 10.48 -5.96
N ASP A 500 26.71 11.54 -6.06
CA ASP A 500 25.71 11.71 -7.11
C ASP A 500 26.38 11.94 -8.47
N THR A 501 26.22 11.00 -9.40
CA THR A 501 26.80 11.12 -10.75
C THR A 501 25.72 11.06 -11.84
N LEU A 502 25.89 11.85 -12.89
CA LEU A 502 25.05 11.75 -14.10
C LEU A 502 25.56 10.60 -15.00
N PRO A 503 24.68 9.90 -15.71
CA PRO A 503 25.09 8.94 -16.73
C PRO A 503 26.05 9.58 -17.76
N SER A 504 27.12 8.86 -18.13
CA SER A 504 28.18 9.36 -19.00
C SER A 504 27.76 9.67 -20.44
N LYS A 505 26.57 9.21 -20.85
CA LYS A 505 25.98 9.49 -22.16
C LYS A 505 24.65 10.18 -21.98
N THR A 506 24.53 11.37 -22.56
CA THR A 506 23.27 12.09 -22.71
C THR A 506 22.93 12.19 -24.18
N GLU A 507 21.71 11.81 -24.53
CA GLU A 507 21.14 12.02 -25.87
C GLU A 507 19.94 12.96 -25.74
N PRO A 508 19.69 13.86 -26.71
CA PRO A 508 18.51 14.70 -26.68
C PRO A 508 17.26 13.83 -26.85
N GLY A 509 16.44 13.77 -25.79
CA GLY A 509 15.12 13.14 -25.84
C GLY A 509 14.10 14.05 -26.53
N TYR A 510 13.17 13.45 -27.28
CA TYR A 510 12.01 14.13 -27.82
C TYR A 510 10.75 13.40 -27.34
N PRO A 511 9.64 14.11 -27.06
CA PRO A 511 8.38 13.45 -26.84
C PRO A 511 7.97 12.67 -28.10
N CYS A 512 7.35 11.52 -27.94
CA CYS A 512 6.78 10.81 -29.08
C CYS A 512 5.68 11.64 -29.74
N ALA A 513 5.36 11.35 -31.00
CA ALA A 513 4.36 12.10 -31.76
C ALA A 513 3.01 12.12 -31.04
N ASP A 514 2.57 10.97 -30.52
CA ASP A 514 1.31 10.79 -29.80
C ASP A 514 1.24 11.67 -28.55
N ASP A 515 2.30 11.75 -27.74
CA ASP A 515 2.33 12.62 -26.55
C ASP A 515 2.16 14.10 -26.91
N VAL A 516 2.79 14.54 -27.99
CA VAL A 516 2.65 15.90 -28.50
C VAL A 516 1.21 16.15 -28.95
N ILE A 517 0.61 15.20 -29.66
CA ILE A 517 -0.75 15.30 -30.17
C ILE A 517 -1.76 15.30 -29.01
N ILE A 518 -1.61 14.43 -28.02
CA ILE A 518 -2.50 14.40 -26.85
C ILE A 518 -2.42 15.72 -26.07
N ARG A 519 -1.22 16.32 -25.96
CA ARG A 519 -1.07 17.66 -25.36
C ARG A 519 -1.83 18.72 -26.17
N GLN A 520 -1.74 18.68 -27.50
CA GLN A 520 -2.50 19.58 -28.38
C GLN A 520 -4.01 19.40 -28.22
N ILE A 521 -4.50 18.17 -28.12
CA ILE A 521 -5.92 17.86 -27.87
C ILE A 521 -6.36 18.48 -26.54
N ARG A 522 -5.61 18.25 -25.44
CA ARG A 522 -5.90 18.86 -24.14
C ARG A 522 -5.92 20.38 -24.20
N GLU A 523 -4.93 20.99 -24.86
CA GLU A 523 -4.88 22.43 -25.08
C GLU A 523 -6.08 22.95 -25.87
N ALA A 524 -6.53 22.21 -26.87
CA ALA A 524 -7.67 22.60 -27.69
C ALA A 524 -8.98 22.60 -26.90
N PHE A 525 -9.23 21.58 -26.08
CA PHE A 525 -10.40 21.56 -25.20
C PHE A 525 -10.35 22.66 -24.13
N ARG A 526 -9.19 22.88 -23.49
CA ARG A 526 -9.03 23.97 -22.51
C ARG A 526 -9.21 25.35 -23.12
N ALA A 527 -8.71 25.56 -24.35
CA ALA A 527 -8.88 26.83 -25.07
C ALA A 527 -10.36 27.14 -25.38
N ASN A 528 -11.20 26.12 -25.45
CA ASN A 528 -12.65 26.25 -25.65
C ASN A 528 -13.45 26.24 -24.33
N GLY A 529 -12.77 26.39 -23.18
CA GLY A 529 -13.40 26.58 -21.88
C GLY A 529 -13.80 25.30 -21.15
N LEU A 530 -13.30 24.14 -21.58
CA LEU A 530 -13.52 22.88 -20.87
C LEU A 530 -12.40 22.61 -19.86
N THR A 531 -12.79 22.11 -18.70
CA THR A 531 -11.89 21.70 -17.61
C THR A 531 -11.56 20.20 -17.74
N GLU A 532 -10.29 19.84 -17.66
CA GLU A 532 -9.91 18.42 -17.63
C GLU A 532 -10.28 17.80 -16.28
N SER A 533 -10.90 16.63 -16.31
CA SER A 533 -11.33 15.84 -15.14
C SER A 533 -10.78 14.43 -15.25
N ILE A 534 -10.63 13.73 -14.12
CA ILE A 534 -10.17 12.33 -14.06
C ILE A 534 -11.11 11.60 -13.11
N HIS A 535 -11.82 10.59 -13.62
CA HIS A 535 -12.73 9.77 -12.82
C HIS A 535 -12.13 8.40 -12.52
N TYR A 536 -12.64 7.73 -11.49
CA TYR A 536 -12.26 6.35 -11.21
C TYR A 536 -12.57 5.45 -12.43
N THR A 537 -11.62 4.58 -12.76
CA THR A 537 -11.80 3.54 -13.78
C THR A 537 -12.78 2.47 -13.31
N TRP A 538 -12.84 2.23 -12.00
CA TRP A 538 -13.84 1.36 -11.39
C TRP A 538 -15.16 2.11 -11.20
N THR A 539 -16.25 1.42 -11.48
CA THR A 539 -17.61 1.94 -11.49
C THR A 539 -18.57 0.89 -10.93
N LYS A 540 -19.80 1.35 -10.68
CA LYS A 540 -20.90 0.46 -10.30
C LYS A 540 -21.23 -0.46 -11.47
N PRO A 541 -21.42 -1.77 -11.23
CA PRO A 541 -21.90 -2.66 -12.27
C PRO A 541 -23.22 -2.16 -12.88
N GLY A 542 -23.29 -2.15 -14.21
CA GLY A 542 -24.53 -1.84 -14.93
C GLY A 542 -25.60 -2.92 -14.74
N GLU A 543 -26.85 -2.59 -15.08
CA GLU A 543 -27.95 -3.57 -15.09
C GLU A 543 -27.70 -4.68 -16.12
N ASP A 544 -27.16 -4.32 -17.30
CA ASP A 544 -26.57 -5.25 -18.26
C ASP A 544 -25.04 -5.23 -18.10
N ASN A 545 -24.50 -6.28 -17.50
CA ASN A 545 -23.06 -6.42 -17.21
C ASN A 545 -22.39 -7.54 -18.02
N SER A 546 -23.07 -8.07 -19.03
CA SER A 546 -22.58 -9.17 -19.87
C SER A 546 -21.22 -8.84 -20.51
N HIS A 547 -21.07 -7.62 -20.99
CA HIS A 547 -19.84 -7.08 -21.58
C HIS A 547 -18.92 -6.37 -20.58
N GLN A 548 -19.29 -6.28 -19.30
CA GLN A 548 -18.53 -5.54 -18.30
C GLN A 548 -17.53 -6.44 -17.55
N ILE A 549 -16.32 -5.94 -17.31
CA ILE A 549 -15.29 -6.66 -16.56
C ILE A 549 -15.47 -6.40 -15.07
N GLN A 550 -15.68 -7.47 -14.29
CA GLN A 550 -15.87 -7.39 -12.84
C GLN A 550 -14.61 -7.85 -12.10
N VAL A 551 -14.25 -7.10 -11.06
CA VAL A 551 -13.14 -7.39 -10.16
C VAL A 551 -13.60 -8.43 -9.15
N SER A 552 -12.80 -9.48 -8.92
CA SER A 552 -13.15 -10.58 -8.00
C SER A 552 -13.03 -10.20 -6.52
N ASN A 553 -12.15 -9.24 -6.21
CA ASN A 553 -11.86 -8.77 -4.86
C ASN A 553 -11.90 -7.22 -4.77
N PRO A 554 -13.04 -6.59 -5.07
CA PRO A 554 -13.13 -5.13 -5.08
C PRO A 554 -13.01 -4.58 -3.65
N LEU A 555 -12.37 -3.41 -3.50
CA LEU A 555 -12.29 -2.72 -2.21
C LEU A 555 -13.68 -2.31 -1.70
N LEU A 556 -14.55 -1.89 -2.63
CA LEU A 556 -15.93 -1.51 -2.40
C LEU A 556 -16.81 -2.14 -3.48
N VAL A 557 -17.95 -2.71 -3.10
CA VAL A 557 -18.89 -3.38 -4.03
C VAL A 557 -19.43 -2.42 -5.09
N GLU A 558 -19.57 -1.13 -4.76
CA GLU A 558 -20.01 -0.09 -5.70
C GLU A 558 -18.95 0.24 -6.77
N PHE A 559 -17.70 -0.20 -6.58
CA PHE A 559 -16.59 -0.01 -7.51
C PHE A 559 -16.02 -1.36 -7.96
N SER A 560 -16.91 -2.31 -8.26
CA SER A 560 -16.53 -3.69 -8.60
C SER A 560 -16.42 -3.98 -10.09
N ALA A 561 -16.61 -2.98 -10.96
CA ALA A 561 -16.55 -3.19 -12.40
C ALA A 561 -15.76 -2.10 -13.13
N LEU A 562 -15.08 -2.45 -14.22
CA LEU A 562 -14.39 -1.47 -15.06
C LEU A 562 -15.40 -0.71 -15.93
N ARG A 563 -15.15 0.57 -16.17
CA ARG A 563 -15.98 1.41 -17.04
C ARG A 563 -15.88 0.98 -18.50
N THR A 564 -17.02 0.91 -19.18
CA THR A 564 -17.14 0.64 -20.64
C THR A 564 -17.30 1.93 -21.45
N GLU A 565 -17.60 3.04 -20.77
CA GLU A 565 -17.84 4.37 -21.33
C GLU A 565 -17.43 5.43 -20.29
N MET A 566 -17.39 6.70 -20.67
CA MET A 566 -16.88 7.78 -19.81
C MET A 566 -17.96 8.82 -19.47
N LEU A 567 -19.01 8.91 -20.28
CA LEU A 567 -20.08 9.90 -20.11
C LEU A 567 -20.82 9.76 -18.77
N THR A 568 -21.01 8.56 -18.22
CA THR A 568 -21.68 8.39 -16.91
C THR A 568 -20.88 8.98 -15.77
N GLY A 569 -19.54 8.86 -15.81
CA GLY A 569 -18.64 9.49 -14.84
C GLY A 569 -18.79 11.01 -14.89
N LEU A 570 -18.73 11.57 -16.10
CA LEU A 570 -18.92 13.00 -16.35
C LEU A 570 -20.29 13.51 -15.91
N LEU A 571 -21.38 12.76 -16.17
CA LEU A 571 -22.72 13.09 -15.71
C LEU A 571 -22.81 13.12 -14.18
N THR A 572 -22.15 12.18 -13.51
CA THR A 572 -22.10 12.12 -12.04
C THR A 572 -21.33 13.31 -11.46
N ALA A 573 -20.19 13.66 -12.04
CA ALA A 573 -19.43 14.83 -11.62
C ALA A 573 -20.16 16.15 -11.92
N PHE A 574 -20.87 16.22 -13.05
CA PHE A 574 -21.71 17.36 -13.40
C PHE A 574 -22.83 17.57 -12.39
N GLN A 575 -23.56 16.50 -12.07
CA GLN A 575 -24.61 16.49 -11.05
C GLN A 575 -24.06 16.94 -9.69
N TYR A 576 -22.95 16.35 -9.25
CA TYR A 576 -22.31 16.71 -7.98
C TYR A 576 -21.93 18.19 -7.93
N ASN A 577 -21.38 18.76 -9.02
CA ASN A 577 -21.04 20.18 -9.07
C ASN A 577 -22.27 21.09 -8.94
N LEU A 578 -23.40 20.72 -9.55
CA LEU A 578 -24.65 21.44 -9.39
C LEU A 578 -25.17 21.37 -7.95
N GLU A 579 -25.15 20.20 -7.32
CA GLU A 579 -25.60 19.97 -5.95
C GLU A 579 -24.76 20.75 -4.93
N GLN A 580 -23.47 20.96 -5.20
CA GLN A 580 -22.59 21.80 -4.38
C GLN A 580 -22.78 23.31 -4.64
N GLY A 581 -23.61 23.71 -5.60
CA GLY A 581 -23.86 25.11 -5.93
C GLY A 581 -22.76 25.78 -6.76
N ASN A 582 -21.85 25.01 -7.36
CA ASN A 582 -20.74 25.54 -8.18
C ASN A 582 -21.16 25.93 -9.60
N GLY A 583 -22.36 25.51 -10.04
CA GLY A 583 -22.83 25.65 -11.41
C GLY A 583 -22.45 24.47 -12.31
N PRO A 584 -22.70 24.56 -13.63
CA PRO A 584 -22.46 23.45 -14.55
C PRO A 584 -20.97 23.15 -14.69
N LEU A 585 -20.61 21.85 -14.69
CA LEU A 585 -19.28 21.40 -15.05
C LEU A 585 -19.15 21.39 -16.58
N ASN A 586 -18.37 22.32 -17.13
CA ASN A 586 -17.91 22.26 -18.52
C ASN A 586 -16.56 21.56 -18.53
N GLY A 587 -16.54 20.28 -18.90
CA GLY A 587 -15.36 19.45 -18.70
C GLY A 587 -15.19 18.32 -19.70
N PHE A 588 -13.97 17.80 -19.76
CA PHE A 588 -13.59 16.65 -20.58
C PHE A 588 -12.68 15.71 -19.80
N GLU A 589 -12.55 14.48 -20.25
CA GLU A 589 -11.64 13.49 -19.71
C GLU A 589 -11.02 12.68 -20.86
N ILE A 590 -9.75 12.33 -20.71
CA ILE A 590 -9.04 11.38 -21.56
C ILE A 590 -8.68 10.17 -20.70
N GLY A 591 -9.08 8.98 -21.11
CA GLY A 591 -8.86 7.77 -20.31
C GLY A 591 -9.09 6.49 -21.09
N ARG A 592 -9.04 5.36 -20.39
CA ARG A 592 -9.33 4.05 -20.98
C ARG A 592 -10.71 3.54 -20.63
N ILE A 593 -11.30 2.81 -21.57
CA ILE A 593 -12.51 2.01 -21.41
C ILE A 593 -12.19 0.54 -21.65
N PHE A 594 -13.00 -0.35 -21.07
CA PHE A 594 -12.73 -1.79 -21.06
C PHE A 594 -14.01 -2.59 -21.31
N TRP A 595 -13.92 -3.68 -22.06
CA TRP A 595 -15.06 -4.57 -22.29
C TRP A 595 -14.63 -6.03 -22.48
N LYS A 596 -15.61 -6.94 -22.34
CA LYS A 596 -15.46 -8.35 -22.67
C LYS A 596 -15.87 -8.62 -24.11
N GLU A 597 -15.04 -9.37 -24.80
CA GLU A 597 -15.32 -9.98 -26.11
C GLU A 597 -15.45 -11.50 -25.95
N GLU A 598 -15.89 -12.21 -26.99
CA GLU A 598 -16.05 -13.68 -26.94
C GLU A 598 -14.74 -14.40 -26.59
N ASP A 599 -13.61 -13.89 -27.10
CA ASP A 599 -12.28 -14.51 -26.97
C ASP A 599 -11.36 -13.82 -25.94
N GLY A 600 -11.86 -12.83 -25.18
CA GLY A 600 -11.01 -12.17 -24.19
C GLY A 600 -11.51 -10.83 -23.65
N LEU A 601 -10.55 -10.01 -23.24
CA LEU A 601 -10.76 -8.68 -22.68
C LEU A 601 -10.12 -7.67 -23.62
N ALA A 602 -10.81 -6.55 -23.86
CA ALA A 602 -10.33 -5.48 -24.72
C ALA A 602 -10.30 -4.15 -23.96
N GLU A 603 -9.40 -3.25 -24.38
CA GLU A 603 -9.28 -1.88 -23.89
C GLU A 603 -9.03 -0.91 -25.05
N SER A 604 -9.45 0.34 -24.90
CA SER A 604 -9.17 1.41 -25.86
C SER A 604 -9.13 2.77 -25.16
N HIS A 605 -8.41 3.73 -25.75
CA HIS A 605 -8.42 5.12 -25.30
C HIS A 605 -9.65 5.85 -25.82
N ALA A 606 -10.36 6.49 -24.90
CA ALA A 606 -11.52 7.30 -25.19
C ALA A 606 -11.31 8.72 -24.68
N LEU A 607 -11.98 9.65 -25.35
CA LEU A 607 -12.09 11.04 -24.96
C LEU A 607 -13.56 11.38 -24.84
N ALA A 608 -13.99 11.89 -23.70
CA ALA A 608 -15.37 12.29 -23.49
C ALA A 608 -15.45 13.67 -22.87
N GLY A 609 -16.61 14.31 -23.01
CA GLY A 609 -16.85 15.58 -22.35
C GLY A 609 -18.32 15.94 -22.24
N ILE A 610 -18.56 16.92 -21.39
CA ILE A 610 -19.88 17.42 -21.03
C ILE A 610 -19.85 18.93 -20.96
N VAL A 611 -20.86 19.57 -21.54
CA VAL A 611 -21.01 21.03 -21.58
C VAL A 611 -22.44 21.46 -21.33
N SER A 612 -22.60 22.57 -20.64
CA SER A 612 -23.88 23.22 -20.35
C SER A 612 -23.69 24.69 -20.00
N GLY A 613 -24.71 25.50 -20.26
CA GLY A 613 -24.66 26.94 -20.07
C GLY A 613 -23.78 27.63 -21.10
N LYS A 614 -24.13 28.86 -21.46
CA LYS A 614 -23.28 29.69 -22.33
C LYS A 614 -21.95 30.01 -21.61
N PRO A 615 -20.81 29.99 -22.32
CA PRO A 615 -19.55 30.51 -21.78
C PRO A 615 -19.69 32.02 -21.56
N LEU A 616 -20.02 32.46 -20.34
CA LEU A 616 -20.30 33.86 -20.05
C LEU A 616 -19.01 34.65 -19.79
N GLN A 617 -18.76 35.69 -20.59
CA GLN A 617 -17.89 36.80 -20.22
C GLN A 617 -18.61 37.71 -19.20
N GLY A 618 -18.35 37.49 -17.91
CA GLY A 618 -18.65 38.43 -16.83
C GLY A 618 -20.15 38.64 -16.48
N LYS A 619 -20.48 38.55 -15.20
CA LYS A 619 -21.85 38.71 -14.66
C LYS A 619 -22.52 40.05 -15.01
N TRP A 620 -21.75 41.11 -15.26
CA TRP A 620 -22.29 42.45 -15.60
C TRP A 620 -22.99 42.46 -16.96
N LEU A 621 -22.38 41.89 -18.00
CA LEU A 621 -22.89 41.95 -19.39
C LEU A 621 -24.10 41.05 -19.62
N THR A 622 -24.35 40.12 -18.69
CA THR A 622 -25.19 38.93 -18.92
C THR A 622 -26.32 38.76 -17.90
N ALA A 623 -26.44 39.64 -16.90
CA ALA A 623 -27.43 39.58 -15.82
C ALA A 623 -28.92 39.53 -16.26
N LYS A 624 -29.22 39.69 -17.55
CA LYS A 624 -30.57 39.60 -18.14
C LYS A 624 -30.66 38.77 -19.42
N LYS A 625 -29.59 38.06 -19.81
CA LYS A 625 -29.58 37.23 -21.02
C LYS A 625 -29.87 35.78 -20.68
N ASP A 626 -30.57 35.11 -21.58
CA ASP A 626 -30.74 33.66 -21.55
C ASP A 626 -29.37 32.98 -21.61
N THR A 627 -29.07 32.21 -20.57
CA THR A 627 -27.80 31.49 -20.39
C THR A 627 -27.87 30.06 -20.90
N THR A 628 -29.01 29.63 -21.46
CA THR A 628 -29.17 28.26 -21.97
C THR A 628 -28.43 28.06 -23.28
N LEU A 629 -27.64 26.99 -23.34
CA LEU A 629 -26.88 26.63 -24.54
C LEU A 629 -27.79 25.93 -25.55
N SER A 630 -27.86 26.46 -26.77
CA SER A 630 -28.52 25.78 -27.89
C SER A 630 -27.63 24.66 -28.46
N TRP A 631 -28.22 23.73 -29.21
CA TRP A 631 -27.48 22.62 -29.83
C TRP A 631 -26.36 23.12 -30.77
N PHE A 632 -26.61 24.20 -31.52
CA PHE A 632 -25.61 24.78 -32.42
C PHE A 632 -24.50 25.52 -31.67
N GLU A 633 -24.80 26.18 -30.54
CA GLU A 633 -23.75 26.77 -29.69
C GLU A 633 -22.87 25.67 -29.06
N ALA A 634 -23.45 24.56 -28.60
CA ALA A 634 -22.72 23.40 -28.09
C ALA A 634 -21.85 22.74 -29.18
N LYS A 635 -22.40 22.58 -30.39
CA LYS A 635 -21.64 22.15 -31.57
C LYS A 635 -20.47 23.09 -31.86
N GLY A 636 -20.69 24.40 -31.76
CA GLY A 636 -19.68 25.42 -32.00
C GLY A 636 -18.48 25.32 -31.05
N ILE A 637 -18.68 24.92 -29.79
CA ILE A 637 -17.59 24.64 -28.85
C ILE A 637 -16.71 23.50 -29.37
N LEU A 638 -17.34 22.41 -29.81
CA LEU A 638 -16.62 21.24 -30.33
C LEU A 638 -15.96 21.52 -31.70
N GLU A 639 -16.62 22.29 -32.57
CA GLU A 639 -16.02 22.79 -33.82
C GLU A 639 -14.82 23.70 -33.55
N GLY A 640 -14.86 24.53 -32.51
CA GLY A 640 -13.73 25.35 -32.08
C GLY A 640 -12.53 24.51 -31.63
N VAL A 641 -12.77 23.33 -31.07
CA VAL A 641 -11.71 22.35 -30.75
C VAL A 641 -11.13 21.79 -32.04
N PHE A 642 -11.96 21.26 -32.94
CA PHE A 642 -11.50 20.65 -34.18
C PHE A 642 -10.80 21.64 -35.12
N GLN A 643 -11.27 22.89 -35.19
CA GLN A 643 -10.61 23.96 -35.94
C GLN A 643 -9.21 24.25 -35.40
N ARG A 644 -9.03 24.23 -34.09
CA ARG A 644 -7.72 24.43 -33.47
C ARG A 644 -6.76 23.26 -33.70
N LEU A 645 -7.30 22.07 -33.94
CA LEU A 645 -6.56 20.87 -34.32
C LEU A 645 -6.38 20.73 -35.84
N ASP A 646 -6.92 21.66 -36.63
CA ASP A 646 -6.95 21.62 -38.11
C ASP A 646 -7.60 20.35 -38.68
N ILE A 647 -8.67 19.87 -38.03
CA ILE A 647 -9.42 18.67 -38.45
C ILE A 647 -10.81 19.06 -38.93
N ALA A 648 -11.19 18.58 -40.10
CA ALA A 648 -12.57 18.67 -40.59
C ALA A 648 -13.38 17.44 -40.12
N VAL A 649 -14.48 17.69 -39.41
CA VAL A 649 -15.38 16.64 -38.89
C VAL A 649 -16.75 16.74 -39.54
N GLU A 650 -17.26 15.64 -40.08
CA GLU A 650 -18.62 15.54 -40.60
C GLU A 650 -19.59 15.11 -39.49
N TYR A 651 -20.73 15.79 -39.42
CA TYR A 651 -21.82 15.50 -38.49
C TYR A 651 -22.97 14.82 -39.24
N GLN A 652 -23.30 13.59 -38.86
CA GLN A 652 -24.40 12.82 -39.46
C GLN A 652 -25.47 12.51 -38.40
N PRO A 653 -26.78 12.65 -38.70
CA PRO A 653 -27.85 12.33 -37.74
C PRO A 653 -27.71 10.91 -37.18
N ASP A 654 -27.74 10.76 -35.85
CA ASP A 654 -27.68 9.47 -35.16
C ASP A 654 -28.76 9.41 -34.06
N ARG A 655 -29.20 8.20 -33.74
CA ARG A 655 -30.23 7.91 -32.72
C ARG A 655 -29.93 6.65 -31.92
N GLN A 656 -28.74 6.06 -32.07
CA GLN A 656 -28.41 4.76 -31.48
C GLN A 656 -28.11 4.83 -29.97
N ASP A 657 -27.67 5.98 -29.46
CA ASP A 657 -27.33 6.13 -28.04
C ASP A 657 -28.57 6.50 -27.23
N THR A 658 -28.99 5.62 -26.32
CA THR A 658 -30.18 5.82 -25.48
C THR A 658 -29.98 6.91 -24.42
N ARG A 659 -28.73 7.26 -24.09
CA ARG A 659 -28.41 8.35 -23.16
C ARG A 659 -28.58 9.72 -23.79
N LEU A 660 -28.67 9.80 -25.12
CA LEU A 660 -28.76 11.04 -25.87
C LEU A 660 -30.14 11.23 -26.52
N HIS A 661 -30.52 12.47 -26.80
CA HIS A 661 -31.81 12.80 -27.40
C HIS A 661 -31.85 12.38 -28.89
N PRO A 662 -32.83 11.58 -29.34
CA PRO A 662 -32.82 10.96 -30.67
C PRO A 662 -32.91 11.94 -31.84
N GLY A 663 -33.49 13.13 -31.61
CA GLY A 663 -33.57 14.22 -32.61
C GLY A 663 -32.46 15.27 -32.51
N ARG A 664 -31.55 15.16 -31.54
CA ARG A 664 -30.50 16.17 -31.25
C ARG A 664 -29.15 15.48 -31.00
N THR A 665 -28.87 14.44 -31.77
CA THR A 665 -27.67 13.62 -31.69
C THR A 665 -27.06 13.46 -33.07
N ALA A 666 -25.73 13.57 -33.13
CA ALA A 666 -24.94 13.37 -34.33
C ALA A 666 -23.82 12.37 -34.07
N SER A 667 -23.58 11.49 -35.04
CA SER A 667 -22.33 10.75 -35.15
C SER A 667 -21.30 11.61 -35.85
N LEU A 668 -20.06 11.54 -35.38
CA LEU A 668 -18.94 12.32 -35.88
C LEU A 668 -18.02 11.44 -36.69
N TRP A 669 -17.56 11.95 -37.83
CA TRP A 669 -16.75 11.20 -38.80
C TRP A 669 -15.59 12.04 -39.30
N ILE A 670 -14.42 11.41 -39.46
CA ILE A 670 -13.23 11.99 -40.09
C ILE A 670 -12.85 11.07 -41.25
N GLU A 671 -12.84 11.59 -42.48
CA GLU A 671 -12.43 10.83 -43.69
C GLU A 671 -13.16 9.48 -43.88
N GLY A 672 -14.38 9.34 -43.36
CA GLY A 672 -15.15 8.10 -43.43
C GLY A 672 -14.91 7.11 -42.27
N GLU A 673 -13.95 7.39 -41.39
CA GLU A 673 -13.77 6.70 -40.11
C GLU A 673 -14.66 7.36 -39.04
N ARG A 674 -15.25 6.53 -38.17
CA ARG A 674 -16.17 7.01 -37.13
C ARG A 674 -15.36 7.50 -35.94
N LEU A 675 -15.42 8.82 -35.68
CA LEU A 675 -14.77 9.43 -34.53
C LEU A 675 -15.58 9.21 -33.25
N GLY A 676 -16.91 9.28 -33.29
CA GLY A 676 -17.70 9.21 -32.06
C GLY A 676 -19.11 9.75 -32.17
N ARG A 677 -19.63 10.28 -31.06
CA ARG A 677 -20.97 10.88 -30.97
C ARG A 677 -20.93 12.19 -30.17
N PHE A 678 -21.85 13.08 -30.51
CA PHE A 678 -22.16 14.31 -29.77
C PHE A 678 -23.67 14.54 -29.76
N GLY A 679 -24.24 14.90 -28.63
CA GLY A 679 -25.68 15.16 -28.54
C GLY A 679 -26.14 15.74 -27.21
N GLN A 680 -27.40 16.16 -27.18
CA GLN A 680 -28.06 16.57 -25.95
C GLN A 680 -28.39 15.35 -25.10
N ILE A 681 -28.24 15.44 -23.77
CA ILE A 681 -28.62 14.35 -22.86
C ILE A 681 -30.14 14.11 -22.93
N HIS A 682 -30.53 12.83 -22.93
CA HIS A 682 -31.92 12.41 -23.09
C HIS A 682 -32.83 13.00 -22.00
N PRO A 683 -34.03 13.53 -22.32
CA PRO A 683 -34.89 14.22 -21.35
C PRO A 683 -35.23 13.39 -20.11
N GLN A 684 -35.46 12.09 -20.28
CA GLN A 684 -35.73 11.19 -19.16
C GLN A 684 -34.54 11.09 -18.21
N LEU A 685 -33.33 10.87 -18.75
CA LEU A 685 -32.10 10.78 -17.94
C LEU A 685 -31.81 12.10 -17.22
N ARG A 686 -32.09 13.24 -17.85
CA ARG A 686 -31.98 14.55 -17.21
C ARG A 686 -32.97 14.71 -16.05
N GLN A 687 -34.22 14.30 -16.22
CA GLN A 687 -35.22 14.35 -15.15
C GLN A 687 -34.86 13.43 -13.98
N GLU A 688 -34.38 12.21 -14.28
CA GLU A 688 -33.95 11.24 -13.25
C GLU A 688 -32.76 11.75 -12.41
N ARG A 689 -31.92 12.62 -12.97
CA ARG A 689 -30.70 13.15 -12.34
C ARG A 689 -30.75 14.64 -12.02
N ASP A 690 -31.94 15.25 -12.10
CA ASP A 690 -32.19 16.68 -11.86
C ASP A 690 -31.23 17.63 -12.63
N LEU A 691 -31.03 17.34 -13.92
CA LEU A 691 -30.11 18.08 -14.79
C LEU A 691 -30.83 19.17 -15.61
N PRO A 692 -30.19 20.32 -15.87
CA PRO A 692 -30.70 21.38 -16.76
C PRO A 692 -31.06 20.89 -18.17
N GLU A 693 -31.86 21.65 -18.92
CA GLU A 693 -32.22 21.25 -20.29
C GLU A 693 -31.02 21.23 -21.23
N ASP A 694 -30.15 22.22 -21.12
CA ASP A 694 -29.05 22.50 -22.03
C ASP A 694 -27.75 21.74 -21.67
N VAL A 695 -27.88 20.45 -21.35
CA VAL A 695 -26.72 19.58 -21.09
C VAL A 695 -26.42 18.74 -22.33
N TYR A 696 -25.19 18.82 -22.81
CA TYR A 696 -24.70 18.13 -24.00
C TYR A 696 -23.46 17.32 -23.65
N GLY A 697 -23.34 16.13 -24.23
CA GLY A 697 -22.21 15.24 -24.05
C GLY A 697 -21.62 14.78 -25.37
N PHE A 698 -20.34 14.40 -25.35
CA PHE A 698 -19.68 13.71 -26.45
C PHE A 698 -18.79 12.59 -25.94
N GLU A 699 -18.62 11.58 -26.78
CA GLU A 699 -17.64 10.49 -26.61
C GLU A 699 -16.99 10.24 -27.96
N LEU A 700 -15.66 10.34 -27.99
CA LEU A 700 -14.79 10.24 -29.15
C LEU A 700 -13.77 9.11 -28.93
N ASP A 701 -13.46 8.41 -30.00
CA ASP A 701 -12.32 7.53 -30.11
C ASP A 701 -11.04 8.37 -30.21
N LEU A 702 -10.15 8.22 -29.21
CA LEU A 702 -8.93 9.01 -29.17
C LEU A 702 -7.94 8.59 -30.25
N GLU A 703 -7.91 7.31 -30.63
CA GLU A 703 -6.97 6.77 -31.60
C GLU A 703 -7.29 7.29 -33.00
N VAL A 704 -8.57 7.33 -33.36
CA VAL A 704 -9.03 7.96 -34.62
C VAL A 704 -8.62 9.43 -34.67
N LEU A 705 -8.78 10.16 -33.55
CA LEU A 705 -8.40 11.57 -33.47
C LEU A 705 -6.89 11.78 -33.59
N VAL A 706 -6.09 10.97 -32.89
CA VAL A 706 -4.62 11.03 -32.94
C VAL A 706 -4.11 10.70 -34.34
N SER A 707 -4.63 9.66 -34.97
CA SER A 707 -4.26 9.26 -36.34
C SER A 707 -4.57 10.37 -37.34
N ALA A 708 -5.72 11.04 -37.22
CA ALA A 708 -6.09 12.15 -38.08
C ALA A 708 -5.12 13.34 -37.95
N ILE A 709 -4.73 13.70 -36.73
CA ILE A 709 -3.79 14.81 -36.48
C ILE A 709 -2.40 14.45 -36.99
N ASP A 710 -1.94 13.22 -36.77
CA ASP A 710 -0.62 12.77 -37.23
C ASP A 710 -0.53 12.76 -38.77
N LYS A 711 -1.58 12.29 -39.45
CA LYS A 711 -1.73 12.39 -40.90
C LYS A 711 -1.70 13.84 -41.36
N ALA A 712 -2.43 14.74 -40.70
CA ALA A 712 -2.45 16.16 -41.04
C ALA A 712 -1.07 16.82 -40.87
N ARG A 713 -0.32 16.47 -39.82
CA ARG A 713 1.06 16.98 -39.58
C ARG A 713 2.04 16.48 -40.63
N SER A 714 1.90 15.24 -41.07
CA SER A 714 2.77 14.61 -42.06
C SER A 714 2.57 15.20 -43.47
N HIS A 715 1.37 15.70 -43.77
CA HIS A 715 1.10 16.44 -45.00
C HIS A 715 1.41 17.92 -44.77
N SER A 716 2.60 18.37 -45.15
CA SER A 716 2.93 19.79 -45.11
C SER A 716 1.86 20.60 -45.87
N SER A 717 1.19 21.52 -45.18
CA SER A 717 0.24 22.43 -45.83
C SER A 717 1.00 23.26 -46.86
N GLY A 718 0.92 22.85 -48.12
CA GLY A 718 1.58 23.56 -49.22
C GLY A 718 1.02 24.98 -49.32
N PHE A 719 1.90 25.97 -49.43
CA PHE A 719 1.49 27.35 -49.64
C PHE A 719 0.65 27.46 -50.92
N LYS A 720 -0.61 27.88 -50.77
CA LYS A 720 -1.46 28.29 -51.89
C LYS A 720 -1.39 29.82 -52.01
N PRO A 721 -1.00 30.37 -53.18
CA PRO A 721 -1.05 31.81 -53.41
C PRO A 721 -2.46 32.34 -53.17
N PHE A 722 -2.59 33.44 -52.43
CA PHE A 722 -3.85 34.15 -52.34
C PHE A 722 -4.15 34.87 -53.66
N SER A 723 -5.43 34.96 -54.04
CA SER A 723 -5.80 35.70 -55.24
C SER A 723 -5.63 37.20 -55.02
N LEU A 724 -5.05 37.89 -56.00
CA LEU A 724 -4.99 39.35 -56.07
C LEU A 724 -6.25 39.97 -56.69
N PHE A 725 -7.19 39.12 -57.15
CA PHE A 725 -8.39 39.54 -57.86
C PHE A 725 -9.63 39.46 -56.96
N PRO A 726 -10.63 40.34 -57.16
CA PRO A 726 -11.84 40.37 -56.34
C PRO A 726 -12.68 39.10 -56.52
N ALA A 727 -13.46 38.76 -55.50
CA ALA A 727 -14.49 37.72 -55.60
C ALA A 727 -15.79 38.28 -56.21
N SER A 728 -16.60 37.38 -56.79
CA SER A 728 -17.96 37.67 -57.22
C SER A 728 -18.92 36.80 -56.41
N ASP A 729 -19.86 37.43 -55.71
CA ASP A 729 -20.81 36.76 -54.83
C ASP A 729 -22.16 36.59 -55.54
N ARG A 730 -22.81 35.44 -55.31
CA ARG A 730 -24.18 35.18 -55.73
C ARG A 730 -24.95 34.55 -54.58
N ASP A 731 -26.06 35.18 -54.21
CA ASP A 731 -26.98 34.63 -53.24
C ASP A 731 -28.01 33.75 -53.96
N LEU A 732 -28.35 32.62 -53.35
CA LEU A 732 -29.27 31.62 -53.88
C LEU A 732 -30.28 31.27 -52.78
N ALA A 733 -31.56 31.52 -53.03
CA ALA A 733 -32.62 31.19 -52.09
C ALA A 733 -33.63 30.21 -52.70
N PHE A 734 -33.98 29.16 -51.96
CA PHE A 734 -34.93 28.14 -52.42
C PHE A 734 -35.67 27.49 -51.26
N PHE A 735 -36.82 26.90 -51.59
CA PHE A 735 -37.56 26.03 -50.70
C PHE A 735 -37.14 24.57 -50.89
N VAL A 736 -36.93 23.86 -49.78
CA VAL A 736 -36.51 22.46 -49.75
C VAL A 736 -37.22 21.74 -48.61
N GLU A 737 -37.45 20.44 -48.75
CA GLU A 737 -38.04 19.63 -47.68
C GLU A 737 -37.18 19.63 -46.42
N THR A 738 -37.82 19.67 -45.24
CA THR A 738 -37.12 19.83 -43.95
C THR A 738 -36.17 18.69 -43.58
N HIS A 739 -36.37 17.50 -44.17
CA HIS A 739 -35.58 16.32 -43.88
C HIS A 739 -34.23 16.29 -44.64
N ILE A 740 -34.08 17.11 -45.69
CA ILE A 740 -32.85 17.19 -46.49
C ILE A 740 -31.80 18.00 -45.73
N SER A 741 -30.61 17.44 -45.56
CA SER A 741 -29.52 18.09 -44.80
C SER A 741 -28.81 19.19 -45.60
N VAL A 742 -28.33 20.21 -44.89
CA VAL A 742 -27.52 21.30 -45.47
C VAL A 742 -26.22 20.76 -46.06
N THR A 743 -25.57 19.81 -45.38
CA THR A 743 -24.35 19.15 -45.86
C THR A 743 -24.56 18.47 -47.21
N GLU A 744 -25.70 17.83 -47.44
CA GLU A 744 -25.97 17.18 -48.72
C GLU A 744 -26.21 18.20 -49.84
N LEU A 745 -26.88 19.32 -49.53
CA LEU A 745 -27.05 20.45 -50.45
C LEU A 745 -25.68 21.04 -50.83
N GLU A 746 -24.82 21.34 -49.85
CA GLU A 746 -23.47 21.87 -50.09
C GLU A 746 -22.63 20.91 -50.93
N ARG A 747 -22.68 19.61 -50.64
CA ARG A 747 -21.95 18.59 -51.41
C ARG A 747 -22.37 18.61 -52.89
N VAL A 748 -23.66 18.75 -53.15
CA VAL A 748 -24.20 18.84 -54.52
C VAL A 748 -23.80 20.15 -55.18
N MET A 749 -23.88 21.28 -54.48
CA MET A 749 -23.45 22.59 -54.97
C MET A 749 -21.96 22.59 -55.36
N ARG A 750 -21.08 22.07 -54.49
CA ARG A 750 -19.63 21.96 -54.78
C ARG A 750 -19.37 21.08 -56.00
N LYS A 751 -20.04 19.93 -56.08
CA LYS A 751 -19.89 19.00 -57.21
C LYS A 751 -20.36 19.62 -58.52
N ALA A 752 -21.51 20.30 -58.51
CA ALA A 752 -22.06 20.96 -59.69
C ALA A 752 -21.23 22.15 -60.17
N ALA A 753 -20.61 22.89 -59.23
CA ALA A 753 -19.73 24.01 -59.55
C ALA A 753 -18.32 23.60 -60.04
N THR A 754 -17.96 22.32 -59.92
CA THR A 754 -16.67 21.80 -60.37
C THR A 754 -16.71 21.53 -61.88
N THR A 755 -15.78 22.15 -62.63
CA THR A 755 -15.63 21.95 -64.09
C THR A 755 -14.33 21.22 -64.41
N SER A 756 -14.13 20.85 -65.68
CA SER A 756 -12.88 20.25 -66.17
C SER A 756 -11.64 21.12 -65.97
N ASN A 757 -11.81 22.43 -65.79
CA ASN A 757 -10.74 23.39 -65.51
C ASN A 757 -10.62 23.75 -64.01
N GLY A 758 -11.23 22.97 -63.12
CA GLY A 758 -11.32 23.24 -61.68
C GLY A 758 -12.63 23.88 -61.24
N SER A 759 -12.73 24.22 -59.96
CA SER A 759 -13.89 24.90 -59.38
C SER A 759 -13.61 26.41 -59.26
N LEU A 760 -14.51 27.23 -59.81
CA LEU A 760 -14.52 28.68 -59.56
C LEU A 760 -15.14 29.02 -58.21
N LEU A 761 -15.88 28.08 -57.61
CA LEU A 761 -16.54 28.26 -56.33
C LEU A 761 -15.52 28.13 -55.20
N SER A 762 -15.30 29.24 -54.49
CA SER A 762 -14.35 29.39 -53.39
C SER A 762 -14.98 29.03 -52.05
N SER A 763 -16.20 29.50 -51.78
CA SER A 763 -16.93 29.17 -50.55
C SER A 763 -18.43 29.12 -50.78
N ILE A 764 -19.11 28.40 -49.88
CA ILE A 764 -20.56 28.31 -49.76
C ILE A 764 -20.85 28.61 -48.28
N GLU A 765 -21.77 29.52 -48.03
CA GLU A 765 -22.18 29.90 -46.68
C GLU A 765 -23.71 29.92 -46.61
N LEU A 766 -24.29 29.12 -45.73
CA LEU A 766 -25.70 29.27 -45.35
C LEU A 766 -25.80 30.45 -44.37
N PHE A 767 -26.47 31.53 -44.76
CA PHE A 767 -26.61 32.71 -43.91
C PHE A 767 -28.03 32.93 -43.39
N ASP A 768 -29.04 32.23 -43.93
CA ASP A 768 -30.42 32.32 -43.43
C ASP A 768 -31.19 31.00 -43.59
N GLU A 769 -31.96 30.65 -42.56
CA GLU A 769 -32.98 29.58 -42.57
C GLU A 769 -34.31 30.13 -42.05
N TYR A 770 -35.34 30.09 -42.88
CA TYR A 770 -36.66 30.63 -42.54
C TYR A 770 -37.77 29.58 -42.62
N ARG A 771 -38.61 29.54 -41.58
CA ARG A 771 -39.75 28.61 -41.40
C ARG A 771 -41.00 29.35 -40.92
N GLY A 772 -41.49 30.32 -41.69
CA GLY A 772 -42.68 31.10 -41.34
C GLY A 772 -43.87 30.92 -42.29
N GLU A 773 -44.85 31.81 -42.19
CA GLU A 773 -46.16 31.69 -42.86
C GLU A 773 -46.11 31.58 -44.40
N HIS A 774 -45.03 32.06 -45.04
CA HIS A 774 -44.87 32.09 -46.49
C HIS A 774 -44.06 30.91 -47.05
N VAL A 775 -43.84 29.86 -46.24
CA VAL A 775 -43.10 28.66 -46.62
C VAL A 775 -44.10 27.51 -46.81
N PRO A 776 -44.02 26.74 -47.91
CA PRO A 776 -44.88 25.56 -48.10
C PRO A 776 -44.78 24.58 -46.93
N ALA A 777 -45.90 23.94 -46.58
CA ALA A 777 -45.94 22.98 -45.48
C ALA A 777 -44.95 21.81 -45.72
N GLY A 778 -44.15 21.48 -44.70
CA GLY A 778 -43.10 20.46 -44.80
C GLY A 778 -41.79 20.93 -45.47
N GLN A 779 -41.71 22.21 -45.86
CA GLN A 779 -40.51 22.81 -46.44
C GLN A 779 -39.91 23.89 -45.53
N ARG A 780 -38.69 24.30 -45.86
CA ARG A 780 -37.97 25.44 -45.28
C ARG A 780 -37.32 26.26 -46.39
N SER A 781 -37.20 27.57 -46.19
CA SER A 781 -36.42 28.44 -47.08
C SER A 781 -34.99 28.47 -46.59
N LEU A 782 -34.03 28.19 -47.47
CA LEU A 782 -32.60 28.32 -47.19
C LEU A 782 -32.00 29.38 -48.13
N ALA A 783 -31.15 30.25 -47.59
CA ALA A 783 -30.41 31.23 -48.38
C ALA A 783 -28.90 31.00 -48.24
N PHE A 784 -28.26 30.73 -49.37
CA PHE A 784 -26.84 30.48 -49.47
C PHE A 784 -26.13 31.62 -50.19
N ARG A 785 -24.94 31.97 -49.73
CA ARG A 785 -23.99 32.82 -50.45
C ARG A 785 -22.92 31.95 -51.09
N LEU A 786 -22.80 32.04 -52.41
CA LEU A 786 -21.78 31.36 -53.19
C LEU A 786 -20.75 32.38 -53.65
N VAL A 787 -19.50 32.21 -53.21
CA VAL A 787 -18.40 33.12 -53.54
C VAL A 787 -17.57 32.49 -54.65
N TYR A 788 -17.50 33.15 -55.80
CA TYR A 788 -16.71 32.72 -56.95
C TYR A 788 -15.42 33.53 -57.06
N ARG A 789 -14.28 32.87 -57.30
CA ARG A 789 -12.97 33.52 -57.39
C ARG A 789 -12.03 32.74 -58.30
N ALA A 790 -11.28 33.45 -59.12
CA ALA A 790 -10.14 32.93 -59.86
C ALA A 790 -8.82 33.49 -59.27
N GLY A 791 -7.73 32.73 -59.39
CA GLY A 791 -6.42 33.12 -58.87
C GLY A 791 -5.61 34.02 -59.82
N ASP A 792 -5.97 34.01 -61.10
CA ASP A 792 -5.20 34.55 -62.22
C ASP A 792 -5.90 35.72 -62.95
N ARG A 793 -7.18 35.97 -62.68
CA ARG A 793 -7.97 37.03 -63.32
C ARG A 793 -9.22 37.43 -62.53
N THR A 794 -9.80 38.57 -62.90
CA THR A 794 -11.14 38.98 -62.46
C THR A 794 -12.20 38.21 -63.25
N LEU A 795 -13.20 37.66 -62.55
CA LEU A 795 -14.31 36.93 -63.18
C LEU A 795 -15.35 37.89 -63.75
N THR A 796 -15.84 37.58 -64.95
CA THR A 796 -16.96 38.29 -65.58
C THR A 796 -18.30 37.60 -65.33
N ASP A 797 -19.42 38.32 -65.48
CA ASP A 797 -20.75 37.74 -65.31
C ASP A 797 -21.02 36.59 -66.29
N ASP A 798 -20.48 36.67 -67.51
CA ASP A 798 -20.58 35.63 -68.53
C ASP A 798 -19.85 34.33 -68.13
N GLU A 799 -18.86 34.40 -67.22
CA GLU A 799 -18.17 33.24 -66.66
C GLU A 799 -18.88 32.67 -65.42
N VAL A 800 -19.45 33.54 -64.56
CA VAL A 800 -20.08 33.12 -63.29
C VAL A 800 -21.49 32.57 -63.51
N ASN A 801 -22.31 33.23 -64.33
CA ASN A 801 -23.72 32.88 -64.50
C ASN A 801 -23.94 31.44 -64.99
N PRO A 802 -23.15 30.89 -65.95
CA PRO A 802 -23.31 29.49 -66.37
C PRO A 802 -22.99 28.49 -65.26
N VAL A 803 -21.99 28.75 -64.43
CA VAL A 803 -21.63 27.88 -63.29
C VAL A 803 -22.70 27.96 -62.21
N HIS A 804 -23.19 29.16 -61.93
CA HIS A 804 -24.27 29.36 -60.98
C HIS A 804 -25.56 28.67 -61.43
N GLN A 805 -25.90 28.75 -62.73
CA GLN A 805 -27.07 28.06 -63.27
C GLN A 805 -26.96 26.54 -63.15
N LYS A 806 -25.78 25.96 -63.41
CA LYS A 806 -25.54 24.52 -63.17
C LYS A 806 -25.80 24.10 -61.72
N VAL A 807 -25.43 24.94 -60.76
CA VAL A 807 -25.72 24.69 -59.34
C VAL A 807 -27.22 24.70 -59.08
N ARG A 808 -27.95 25.67 -59.65
CA ARG A 808 -29.41 25.76 -59.55
C ARG A 808 -30.09 24.52 -60.14
N ASP A 809 -29.72 24.15 -61.36
CA ASP A 809 -30.26 23.00 -62.07
C ASP A 809 -30.00 21.70 -61.29
N ALA A 810 -28.79 21.52 -60.76
CA ALA A 810 -28.45 20.33 -59.97
C ALA A 810 -29.26 20.19 -58.68
N LEU A 811 -29.62 21.31 -58.03
CA LEU A 811 -30.47 21.31 -56.84
C LEU A 811 -31.92 21.00 -57.21
N GLU A 812 -32.41 21.55 -58.32
CA GLU A 812 -33.77 21.29 -58.83
C GLU A 812 -33.91 19.82 -59.26
N ASP A 813 -32.97 19.29 -60.02
CA ASP A 813 -32.99 17.90 -60.50
C ASP A 813 -32.94 16.88 -59.35
N ARG A 814 -32.07 17.10 -58.36
CA ARG A 814 -31.81 16.11 -57.32
C ARG A 814 -32.77 16.20 -56.13
N PHE A 815 -33.15 17.41 -55.73
CA PHE A 815 -33.93 17.64 -54.52
C PHE A 815 -35.29 18.29 -54.78
N ARG A 816 -35.62 18.56 -56.05
CA ARG A 816 -36.88 19.22 -56.46
C ARG A 816 -37.13 20.53 -55.73
N VAL A 817 -36.06 21.31 -55.52
CA VAL A 817 -36.15 22.59 -54.83
C VAL A 817 -36.95 23.59 -55.66
N SER A 818 -37.69 24.46 -54.98
CA SER A 818 -38.40 25.58 -55.64
C SER A 818 -37.61 26.86 -55.43
N LEU A 819 -36.96 27.36 -56.49
CA LEU A 819 -36.14 28.56 -56.46
C LEU A 819 -36.99 29.81 -56.15
N ARG A 820 -36.54 30.64 -55.22
CA ARG A 820 -37.20 31.89 -54.81
C ARG A 820 -36.55 33.12 -55.46
N SER A 821 -35.22 33.11 -55.55
CA SER A 821 -34.40 34.14 -56.20
C SER A 821 -33.07 33.53 -56.62
#